data_AF-A0A1Y1UIJ4-F1
#
_entry.id   AF-A0A1Y1UIJ4-F1
#
_cell.length_a   1.000
_cell.length_b   1.000
_cell.length_c   1.000
_cell.angle_alpha   90.00
_cell.angle_beta   90.00
_cell.angle_gamma   90.00
#
_symmetry.space_group_name_H-M   'P 1'
#
loop_
_entity.id
_entity.type
_entity.pdbx_description
1 polymer ?
#
loop_
_entity_poly.entity_id
_entity_poly.type
_entity_poly.pdbx_seq_one_letter_code
_entity_poly.pdbx_strand_id
1 'polypeptide(L)'
;MDITFESFAKLIYRLSHPPQARSRENRTFTPADIFTSWLNHLDRPLPPGSGKHVLRILFPHEGCRRRYGMKEMKLACELERILRIKGLSRWDSAGSPGGGSGCLGLEVQRVCKERTTSRVSSLTLAEIDLRLDQLASYSPFSQLEVPPCDPPSQTDILSHLFRDSNLSSYASGLLIQIILQDIRPFLDPLPKLALRNATSLLRMKSTHGPPQLDLLSAMRAWDPRMADMFVDGKGDLDWCADMAEAMRSWDGEEPLSLDECVFAGPVIGVNVQIPKCLKGRSVEAVLDSFCRKRYGPAVGTIWAETKYDGYRMQIHVEVKSDNDIRITIFSKSKRNATIDRIHTHSIILAALGLPIHHALPQHPRLRSVILEAEVIPYNEGHRQGGRGPGIEEFWWLGSAGVTGGEENGDPHAEGPLDPNRHLCLAFFDILHLDGHSLLTEDYERRRQLLESVLQPIEGFASLAERTAIDLGVGRSVALQALQVVFDKCNETRCEGLVIKAGRSSYMDPRWRWVKLKKDYIPNLGDCIDLVLLGAGWDPDRARGLRVDTSVLTTFYIGVLTNHEKVKSRLESPHFEILFPVSYGLDRDALEMVNSKIRLGSWRTKPYDKDDPFKRRLIGLSWTYRMPRGIKTPSILFEKPLCAEIMGAGFLKLPSSQLYELRFPRLQKIFDPSERSYADALTSTALIAAAHQSLGYSSGTVNPHPSPQDDSIRALWRSASAKTLTDITEFPTPSPERPSPRRMQSAPQLPTFKPSPRTPSPRSRQPQESSPIFGLPSAHQLANALTTDTTSFQQRSFVSPESEDVECAMPFGSVTQTLNGLKRLGSPIAATPPKAAKHQHSPLRPTSHVFTPPLTSPVLGPKPSLQLAASGSPSRSILRNLEVNSNLRNAPRSASKALSLRSRIRIALQGGR
;
A
#
# COMPACT_ATOMS: atom_id res chain seq x y z
N MET A 1 19.28 -13.78 29.09
CA MET A 1 20.01 -12.91 28.14
C MET A 1 19.03 -12.52 27.03
N ASP A 2 19.25 -11.44 26.27
CA ASP A 2 18.36 -11.16 25.13
C ASP A 2 18.58 -12.15 23.98
N ILE A 3 17.59 -12.24 23.10
CA ILE A 3 17.61 -13.07 21.90
C ILE A 3 18.67 -12.52 20.94
N THR A 4 19.64 -13.35 20.53
CA THR A 4 20.61 -12.97 19.49
C THR A 4 19.98 -12.98 18.10
N PHE A 5 20.39 -12.07 17.23
CA PHE A 5 19.91 -12.02 15.85
C PHE A 5 20.32 -13.27 15.05
N GLU A 6 21.44 -13.93 15.40
CA GLU A 6 21.79 -15.24 14.85
C GLU A 6 20.80 -16.36 15.25
N SER A 7 20.12 -16.25 16.40
CA SER A 7 19.02 -17.15 16.77
C SER A 7 17.78 -16.88 15.91
N PHE A 8 17.43 -15.62 15.72
CA PHE A 8 16.33 -15.20 14.84
C PHE A 8 16.58 -15.58 13.38
N ALA A 9 17.81 -15.43 12.87
CA ALA A 9 18.18 -15.85 11.53
C ALA A 9 18.02 -17.37 11.33
N LYS A 10 18.34 -18.18 12.36
CA LYS A 10 18.08 -19.63 12.35
C LYS A 10 16.59 -19.97 12.35
N LEU A 11 15.72 -19.15 12.95
CA LEU A 11 14.27 -19.27 12.82
C LEU A 11 13.81 -19.05 11.37
N ILE A 12 14.20 -17.94 10.73
CA ILE A 12 13.82 -17.64 9.33
C ILE A 12 14.33 -18.73 8.37
N TYR A 13 15.52 -19.28 8.63
CA TYR A 13 16.03 -20.44 7.88
C TYR A 13 15.16 -21.70 8.07
N ARG A 14 14.70 -21.99 9.29
CA ARG A 14 13.80 -23.13 9.57
C ARG A 14 12.39 -22.96 9.02
N LEU A 15 11.87 -21.73 8.99
CA LEU A 15 10.56 -21.42 8.39
C LEU A 15 10.57 -21.63 6.86
N SER A 16 11.64 -21.24 6.19
CA SER A 16 11.84 -21.48 4.75
C SER A 16 12.25 -22.91 4.40
N HIS A 17 12.85 -23.65 5.34
CA HIS A 17 13.30 -25.04 5.18
C HIS A 17 12.68 -25.92 6.28
N PRO A 18 11.35 -26.13 6.28
CA PRO A 18 10.66 -26.86 7.33
C PRO A 18 11.18 -28.31 7.44
N PRO A 19 11.53 -28.79 8.65
CA PRO A 19 12.07 -30.13 8.81
C PRO A 19 11.01 -31.20 8.50
N GLN A 20 11.46 -32.32 7.93
CA GLN A 20 10.61 -33.50 7.72
C GLN A 20 10.58 -34.35 9.00
N ALA A 21 9.38 -34.77 9.42
CA ALA A 21 9.22 -35.69 10.55
C ALA A 21 9.81 -37.06 10.22
N ARG A 22 10.48 -37.70 11.20
CA ARG A 22 11.06 -39.06 11.06
C ARG A 22 10.05 -40.19 11.32
N SER A 23 8.75 -39.90 11.31
CA SER A 23 7.68 -40.83 11.69
C SER A 23 7.11 -41.56 10.47
N ARG A 24 6.37 -42.65 10.69
CA ARG A 24 5.62 -43.34 9.61
C ARG A 24 4.51 -42.48 9.00
N GLU A 25 4.03 -41.48 9.74
CA GLU A 25 3.16 -40.43 9.22
C GLU A 25 4.02 -39.23 8.78
N ASN A 26 3.95 -38.89 7.49
CA ASN A 26 4.70 -37.79 6.85
C ASN A 26 4.10 -36.41 7.19
N ARG A 27 3.90 -36.11 8.48
CA ARG A 27 3.41 -34.81 8.94
C ARG A 27 4.53 -33.77 8.85
N THR A 28 4.39 -32.81 7.93
CA THR A 28 5.22 -31.59 7.92
C THR A 28 4.83 -30.69 9.08
N PHE A 29 5.81 -30.16 9.81
CA PHE A 29 5.55 -29.14 10.84
C PHE A 29 4.99 -27.87 10.20
N THR A 30 4.00 -27.24 10.84
CA THR A 30 3.47 -25.94 10.42
C THR A 30 4.43 -24.81 10.81
N PRO A 31 4.33 -23.62 10.20
CA PRO A 31 5.12 -22.46 10.60
C PRO A 31 4.91 -22.06 12.08
N ALA A 32 3.69 -22.27 12.60
CA ALA A 32 3.36 -22.06 14.00
C ALA A 32 4.03 -23.08 14.92
N ASP A 33 4.09 -24.37 14.54
CA ASP A 33 4.83 -25.40 15.28
C ASP A 33 6.34 -25.06 15.34
N ILE A 34 6.91 -24.61 14.22
CA ILE A 34 8.33 -24.24 14.10
C ILE A 34 8.66 -23.01 14.97
N PHE A 35 7.79 -21.99 14.96
CA PHE A 35 7.95 -20.79 15.78
C PHE A 35 7.79 -21.07 17.28
N THR A 36 6.74 -21.81 17.65
CA THR A 36 6.52 -22.25 19.05
C THR A 36 7.68 -23.12 19.55
N SER A 37 8.20 -24.01 18.70
CA SER A 37 9.40 -24.80 19.00
C SER A 37 10.62 -23.90 19.24
N TRP A 38 10.84 -22.85 18.45
CA TRP A 38 11.92 -21.88 18.66
C TRP A 38 11.74 -21.10 19.98
N LEU A 39 10.54 -20.60 20.28
CA LEU A 39 10.24 -19.90 21.54
C LEU A 39 10.47 -20.75 22.80
N ASN A 40 10.31 -22.07 22.69
CA ASN A 40 10.56 -23.02 23.76
C ASN A 40 12.05 -23.36 23.96
N HIS A 41 12.94 -22.94 23.04
CA HIS A 41 14.40 -23.08 23.14
C HIS A 41 15.11 -21.73 23.40
N LEU A 42 14.38 -20.69 23.80
CA LEU A 42 14.96 -19.41 24.23
C LEU A 42 15.27 -19.44 25.74
N ASP A 43 16.43 -18.92 26.12
CA ASP A 43 16.81 -18.73 27.52
C ASP A 43 15.81 -17.81 28.23
N ARG A 44 15.44 -18.15 29.47
CA ARG A 44 14.50 -17.37 30.29
C ARG A 44 15.13 -16.97 31.63
N PRO A 45 14.74 -15.83 32.24
CA PRO A 45 13.77 -14.86 31.74
C PRO A 45 14.30 -14.07 30.52
N LEU A 46 13.36 -13.65 29.67
CA LEU A 46 13.60 -12.72 28.57
C LEU A 46 13.54 -11.27 29.09
N PRO A 47 14.28 -10.33 28.50
CA PRO A 47 14.13 -8.90 28.81
C PRO A 47 12.73 -8.34 28.47
N PRO A 48 12.32 -7.23 29.10
CA PRO A 48 11.16 -6.46 28.67
C PRO A 48 11.27 -6.03 27.20
N GLY A 49 10.13 -5.98 26.51
CA GLY A 49 10.03 -5.57 25.11
C GLY A 49 10.48 -6.61 24.07
N SER A 50 11.10 -7.74 24.46
CA SER A 50 11.56 -8.75 23.50
C SER A 50 10.44 -9.27 22.58
N GLY A 51 9.18 -9.23 23.02
CA GLY A 51 8.01 -9.60 22.21
C GLY A 51 7.78 -8.68 21.01
N LYS A 52 7.75 -7.36 21.24
CA LYS A 52 7.66 -6.40 20.13
C LYS A 52 8.92 -6.40 19.28
N HIS A 53 10.11 -6.54 19.85
CA HIS A 53 11.35 -6.65 19.06
C HIS A 53 11.30 -7.85 18.08
N VAL A 54 10.88 -9.04 18.55
CA VAL A 54 10.71 -10.22 17.69
C VAL A 54 9.67 -9.97 16.59
N LEU A 55 8.50 -9.44 16.94
CA LEU A 55 7.40 -9.27 15.99
C LEU A 55 7.65 -8.13 14.98
N ARG A 56 8.22 -6.99 15.41
CA ARG A 56 8.67 -5.88 14.53
C ARG A 56 9.66 -6.35 13.47
N ILE A 57 10.58 -7.25 13.83
CA ILE A 57 11.63 -7.77 12.94
C ILE A 57 11.13 -8.94 12.08
N LEU A 58 10.14 -9.71 12.56
CA LEU A 58 9.47 -10.79 11.81
C LEU A 58 8.44 -10.28 10.80
N PHE A 59 7.78 -9.15 11.09
CA PHE A 59 6.78 -8.52 10.23
C PHE A 59 7.16 -7.06 9.89
N PRO A 60 8.33 -6.80 9.26
CA PRO A 60 8.87 -5.44 9.05
C PRO A 60 8.07 -4.58 8.06
N HIS A 61 7.01 -5.15 7.47
CA HIS A 61 6.07 -4.52 6.54
C HIS A 61 4.73 -4.13 7.22
N GLU A 62 4.47 -4.56 8.45
CA GLU A 62 3.26 -4.19 9.19
C GLU A 62 3.40 -2.82 9.85
N GLY A 63 2.29 -2.07 9.89
CA GLY A 63 2.24 -0.71 10.42
C GLY A 63 3.05 0.33 9.60
N CYS A 64 3.24 1.51 10.21
CA CYS A 64 3.99 2.64 9.61
C CYS A 64 5.14 3.15 10.49
N ARG A 65 5.51 2.40 11.53
CA ARG A 65 6.50 2.80 12.53
C ARG A 65 7.88 3.11 11.93
N ARG A 66 8.40 2.22 11.08
CA ARG A 66 9.71 2.38 10.41
C ARG A 66 9.56 2.59 8.90
N ARG A 67 10.18 3.64 8.37
CA ARG A 67 10.49 3.84 6.94
C ARG A 67 11.92 4.40 6.87
N TYR A 68 12.76 3.93 5.94
CA TYR A 68 14.21 4.19 6.02
C TYR A 68 14.73 5.23 5.01
N GLY A 69 13.87 5.82 4.17
CA GLY A 69 14.29 6.81 3.17
C GLY A 69 15.34 6.29 2.17
N MET A 70 15.41 4.97 1.97
CA MET A 70 16.38 4.30 1.09
C MET A 70 15.74 3.10 0.38
N LYS A 71 16.09 2.96 -0.91
CA LYS A 71 15.78 1.79 -1.75
C LYS A 71 17.07 1.04 -2.05
N GLU A 72 16.96 -0.15 -2.65
CA GLU A 72 18.07 -1.08 -2.85
C GLU A 72 19.32 -0.45 -3.45
N MET A 73 19.20 0.43 -4.45
CA MET A 73 20.37 1.08 -5.06
C MET A 73 21.14 1.99 -4.10
N LYS A 74 20.44 2.81 -3.30
CA LYS A 74 21.07 3.69 -2.30
C LYS A 74 21.76 2.85 -1.21
N LEU A 75 21.07 1.81 -0.72
CA LEU A 75 21.62 0.90 0.27
C LEU A 75 22.81 0.08 -0.27
N ALA A 76 22.78 -0.34 -1.54
CA ALA A 76 23.86 -1.07 -2.20
C ALA A 76 25.15 -0.22 -2.28
N CYS A 77 25.06 1.03 -2.73
CA CYS A 77 26.22 1.93 -2.78
C CYS A 77 26.79 2.22 -1.37
N GLU A 78 25.92 2.38 -0.37
CA GLU A 78 26.35 2.62 1.01
C GLU A 78 27.08 1.40 1.60
N LEU A 79 26.57 0.18 1.33
CA LEU A 79 27.20 -1.07 1.71
C LEU A 79 28.51 -1.34 0.96
N GLU A 80 28.61 -0.99 -0.33
CA GLU A 80 29.87 -1.04 -1.09
C GLU A 80 30.97 -0.20 -0.43
N ARG A 81 30.63 1.02 0.01
CA ARG A 81 31.53 1.93 0.72
C ARG A 81 31.91 1.42 2.12
N ILE A 82 30.91 1.00 2.92
CA ILE A 82 31.10 0.55 4.32
C ILE A 82 31.90 -0.75 4.39
N LEU A 83 31.56 -1.73 3.54
CA LEU A 83 32.19 -3.05 3.52
C LEU A 83 33.44 -3.10 2.63
N ARG A 84 33.76 -2.03 1.88
CA ARG A 84 34.85 -1.99 0.89
C ARG A 84 34.74 -3.17 -0.09
N ILE A 85 33.62 -3.20 -0.83
CA ILE A 85 33.30 -4.19 -1.87
C ILE A 85 32.77 -3.49 -3.12
N LYS A 86 32.65 -4.22 -4.23
CA LYS A 86 32.11 -3.74 -5.50
C LYS A 86 31.19 -4.79 -6.13
N GLY A 87 30.16 -4.34 -6.84
CA GLY A 87 29.25 -5.17 -7.62
C GLY A 87 27.85 -5.37 -7.02
N LEU A 88 27.58 -4.93 -5.78
CA LEU A 88 26.23 -4.89 -5.22
C LEU A 88 25.33 -3.95 -6.00
N SER A 89 25.88 -2.87 -6.54
CA SER A 89 25.20 -1.92 -7.44
C SER A 89 24.58 -2.57 -8.70
N ARG A 90 24.93 -3.83 -9.02
CA ARG A 90 24.34 -4.63 -10.11
C ARG A 90 23.33 -5.69 -9.64
N TRP A 91 22.82 -5.58 -8.41
CA TRP A 91 21.83 -6.50 -7.83
C TRP A 91 20.57 -6.67 -8.72
N ASP A 92 20.19 -5.62 -9.46
CA ASP A 92 19.01 -5.53 -10.33
C ASP A 92 19.20 -6.21 -11.69
N SER A 93 20.44 -6.52 -12.06
CA SER A 93 20.88 -6.88 -13.41
C SER A 93 20.68 -8.37 -13.69
N ALA A 94 19.44 -8.84 -13.48
CA ALA A 94 19.04 -10.22 -13.63
C ALA A 94 19.02 -10.66 -15.11
N GLY A 95 19.35 -11.92 -15.37
CA GLY A 95 19.28 -12.54 -16.71
C GLY A 95 20.56 -12.49 -17.54
N SER A 96 21.55 -11.66 -17.19
CA SER A 96 22.89 -11.70 -17.80
C SER A 96 23.77 -12.79 -17.17
N PRO A 97 24.71 -13.41 -17.91
CA PRO A 97 25.75 -14.26 -17.31
C PRO A 97 26.58 -13.47 -16.29
N GLY A 98 26.61 -13.92 -15.03
CA GLY A 98 27.25 -13.18 -13.93
C GLY A 98 26.44 -11.98 -13.40
N GLY A 99 25.17 -11.84 -13.79
CA GLY A 99 24.25 -10.82 -13.30
C GLY A 99 23.75 -11.05 -11.86
N GLY A 100 23.08 -10.03 -11.31
CA GLY A 100 22.50 -10.05 -9.97
C GLY A 100 21.23 -10.91 -9.86
N SER A 101 20.86 -11.29 -8.64
CA SER A 101 19.69 -12.13 -8.33
C SER A 101 18.35 -11.38 -8.23
N GLY A 102 18.31 -10.06 -8.44
CA GLY A 102 17.14 -9.22 -8.17
C GLY A 102 16.82 -9.10 -6.67
N CYS A 103 17.80 -9.36 -5.81
CA CYS A 103 17.66 -9.42 -4.36
C CYS A 103 18.98 -9.00 -3.67
N LEU A 104 19.06 -7.75 -3.19
CA LEU A 104 20.30 -7.20 -2.59
C LEU A 104 20.80 -8.04 -1.41
N GLY A 105 19.89 -8.55 -0.56
CA GLY A 105 20.26 -9.43 0.56
C GLY A 105 20.94 -10.73 0.12
N LEU A 106 20.57 -11.31 -1.02
CA LEU A 106 21.22 -12.51 -1.58
C LEU A 106 22.53 -12.20 -2.31
N GLU A 107 22.72 -10.96 -2.79
CA GLU A 107 24.03 -10.49 -3.26
C GLU A 107 25.01 -10.33 -2.08
N VAL A 108 24.60 -9.67 -1.00
CA VAL A 108 25.44 -9.50 0.18
C VAL A 108 25.73 -10.84 0.88
N GLN A 109 24.74 -11.74 0.98
CA GLN A 109 25.01 -13.10 1.46
C GLN A 109 26.09 -13.80 0.63
N ARG A 110 26.11 -13.60 -0.69
CA ARG A 110 27.12 -14.21 -1.57
C ARG A 110 28.49 -13.60 -1.36
N VAL A 111 28.60 -12.27 -1.42
CA VAL A 111 29.87 -11.53 -1.31
C VAL A 111 30.49 -11.65 0.09
N CYS A 112 29.69 -11.64 1.16
CA CYS A 112 30.18 -11.80 2.52
C CYS A 112 30.44 -13.26 2.94
N LYS A 113 30.09 -14.26 2.12
CA LYS A 113 30.33 -15.68 2.46
C LYS A 113 31.82 -15.99 2.68
N GLU A 114 32.68 -15.39 1.87
CA GLU A 114 34.15 -15.54 1.93
C GLU A 114 34.81 -14.73 3.06
N ARG A 115 34.03 -13.92 3.79
CA ARG A 115 34.48 -13.06 4.88
C ARG A 115 34.09 -13.57 6.27
N THR A 116 33.49 -14.75 6.36
CA THR A 116 32.96 -15.31 7.60
C THR A 116 34.09 -15.60 8.59
N THR A 117 34.11 -14.92 9.74
CA THR A 117 35.11 -15.15 10.80
C THR A 117 34.69 -16.32 11.70
N SER A 118 35.58 -16.78 12.59
CA SER A 118 35.27 -17.80 13.61
C SER A 118 34.49 -17.26 14.81
N ARG A 119 34.27 -15.94 14.90
CA ARG A 119 33.52 -15.31 15.99
C ARG A 119 32.04 -15.18 15.60
N VAL A 120 31.16 -15.76 16.40
CA VAL A 120 29.70 -15.58 16.24
C VAL A 120 29.32 -14.19 16.78
N SER A 121 28.44 -13.49 16.07
CA SER A 121 27.91 -12.21 16.54
C SER A 121 27.16 -12.34 17.86
N SER A 122 27.41 -11.41 18.79
CA SER A 122 26.63 -11.24 20.02
C SER A 122 25.42 -10.31 19.84
N LEU A 123 25.22 -9.72 18.65
CA LEU A 123 24.24 -8.67 18.42
C LEU A 123 22.80 -9.15 18.70
N THR A 124 22.13 -8.45 19.60
CA THR A 124 20.81 -8.79 20.13
C THR A 124 19.66 -8.18 19.32
N LEU A 125 18.44 -8.69 19.53
CA LEU A 125 17.25 -8.11 18.91
C LEU A 125 16.95 -6.71 19.45
N ALA A 126 17.12 -6.45 20.74
CA ALA A 126 16.96 -5.11 21.31
C ALA A 126 17.95 -4.08 20.72
N GLU A 127 19.23 -4.47 20.52
CA GLU A 127 20.21 -3.60 19.85
C GLU A 127 19.83 -3.33 18.39
N ILE A 128 19.35 -4.33 17.65
CA ILE A 128 18.88 -4.13 16.27
C ILE A 128 17.64 -3.25 16.25
N ASP A 129 16.67 -3.45 17.13
CA ASP A 129 15.43 -2.64 17.17
C ASP A 129 15.76 -1.16 17.39
N LEU A 130 16.70 -0.86 18.31
CA LEU A 130 17.25 0.48 18.55
C LEU A 130 18.00 1.05 17.33
N ARG A 131 18.90 0.28 16.71
CA ARG A 131 19.64 0.75 15.53
C ARG A 131 18.73 0.97 14.31
N LEU A 132 17.67 0.18 14.16
CA LEU A 132 16.67 0.37 13.11
C LEU A 132 15.81 1.62 13.38
N ASP A 133 15.51 1.96 14.63
CA ASP A 133 14.87 3.24 14.97
C ASP A 133 15.76 4.44 14.66
N GLN A 134 17.05 4.36 15.02
CA GLN A 134 18.05 5.38 14.65
C GLN A 134 18.24 5.50 13.14
N LEU A 135 18.06 4.43 12.36
CA LEU A 135 18.11 4.49 10.90
C LEU A 135 16.81 5.07 10.29
N ALA A 136 15.67 4.76 10.91
CA ALA A 136 14.33 5.16 10.47
C ALA A 136 14.01 6.64 10.80
N SER A 137 14.61 7.22 11.83
CA SER A 137 14.42 8.64 12.21
C SER A 137 14.91 9.63 11.14
N TYR A 138 15.77 9.19 10.22
CA TYR A 138 16.18 9.97 9.05
C TYR A 138 15.14 10.01 7.92
N SER A 139 13.95 9.41 8.10
CA SER A 139 12.85 9.50 7.15
C SER A 139 11.65 10.22 7.76
N PRO A 140 11.10 11.27 7.12
CA PRO A 140 9.90 11.95 7.61
C PRO A 140 8.64 11.07 7.54
N PHE A 141 8.75 9.90 6.89
CA PHE A 141 7.67 8.92 6.74
C PHE A 141 7.65 7.85 7.86
N SER A 142 8.55 7.93 8.85
CA SER A 142 8.55 7.07 10.03
C SER A 142 7.64 7.62 11.13
N GLN A 143 6.93 6.74 11.81
CA GLN A 143 6.11 7.07 12.97
C GLN A 143 6.66 6.40 14.23
N LEU A 144 7.82 6.88 14.67
CA LEU A 144 8.46 6.44 15.92
C LEU A 144 7.73 7.06 17.11
N GLU A 145 7.41 6.23 18.11
CA GLU A 145 6.74 6.66 19.36
C GLU A 145 7.57 7.70 20.13
N VAL A 146 8.89 7.48 20.14
CA VAL A 146 9.90 8.41 20.66
C VAL A 146 11.00 8.51 19.59
N PRO A 147 11.21 9.67 18.94
CA PRO A 147 12.35 9.85 18.06
C PRO A 147 13.65 9.85 18.90
N PRO A 148 14.75 9.26 18.39
CA PRO A 148 16.02 9.28 19.09
C PRO A 148 16.57 10.72 19.19
N CYS A 149 17.03 11.11 20.37
CA CYS A 149 17.88 12.30 20.51
C CYS A 149 19.23 12.03 19.85
N ASP A 150 19.69 12.97 19.02
CA ASP A 150 21.00 12.95 18.34
C ASP A 150 21.43 11.56 17.79
N PRO A 151 20.68 10.99 16.82
CA PRO A 151 21.00 9.69 16.26
C PRO A 151 22.39 9.70 15.59
N PRO A 152 23.20 8.62 15.74
CA PRO A 152 24.45 8.46 14.98
C PRO A 152 24.18 8.49 13.48
N SER A 153 25.17 8.88 12.66
CA SER A 153 24.93 9.02 11.23
C SER A 153 24.48 7.70 10.57
N GLN A 154 23.75 7.77 9.46
CA GLN A 154 23.36 6.57 8.70
C GLN A 154 24.59 5.70 8.33
N THR A 155 25.77 6.31 8.13
CA THR A 155 27.04 5.60 7.93
C THR A 155 27.44 4.75 9.13
N ASP A 156 27.33 5.31 10.33
CA ASP A 156 27.85 4.69 11.56
C ASP A 156 26.90 3.60 12.05
N ILE A 157 25.58 3.82 11.92
CA ILE A 157 24.55 2.80 12.17
C ILE A 157 24.77 1.60 11.24
N LEU A 158 24.88 1.82 9.93
CA LEU A 158 25.10 0.74 8.96
C LEU A 158 26.48 0.09 9.12
N SER A 159 27.51 0.82 9.55
CA SER A 159 28.82 0.27 9.90
C SER A 159 28.73 -0.67 11.10
N HIS A 160 28.10 -0.23 12.18
CA HIS A 160 27.87 -1.03 13.38
C HIS A 160 27.07 -2.30 13.06
N LEU A 161 26.04 -2.19 12.20
CA LEU A 161 25.19 -3.32 11.83
C LEU A 161 25.87 -4.34 10.91
N PHE A 162 26.66 -3.91 9.92
CA PHE A 162 27.16 -4.79 8.84
C PHE A 162 28.68 -5.04 8.82
N ARG A 163 29.49 -4.14 9.39
CA ARG A 163 30.95 -4.27 9.40
C ARG A 163 31.47 -4.75 10.76
N ASP A 164 30.99 -4.13 11.84
CA ASP A 164 31.61 -4.28 13.16
C ASP A 164 30.95 -5.39 14.01
N SER A 165 29.69 -5.74 13.70
CA SER A 165 28.86 -6.75 14.38
C SER A 165 29.32 -8.20 14.27
N ASN A 166 30.16 -8.55 13.29
CA ASN A 166 30.48 -9.94 12.92
C ASN A 166 29.25 -10.82 12.60
N LEU A 167 28.17 -10.25 12.05
CA LEU A 167 27.01 -11.04 11.58
C LEU A 167 27.41 -12.05 10.49
N SER A 168 26.78 -13.23 10.53
CA SER A 168 26.92 -14.25 9.51
C SER A 168 26.44 -13.73 8.15
N SER A 169 26.95 -14.31 7.06
CA SER A 169 26.56 -13.91 5.70
C SER A 169 25.04 -14.06 5.45
N TYR A 170 24.40 -15.08 6.05
CA TYR A 170 22.94 -15.23 5.99
C TYR A 170 22.21 -14.16 6.80
N ALA A 171 22.60 -13.92 8.07
CA ALA A 171 22.00 -12.87 8.89
C ALA A 171 22.17 -11.48 8.28
N SER A 172 23.35 -11.17 7.71
CA SER A 172 23.61 -9.91 7.00
C SER A 172 22.67 -9.71 5.81
N GLY A 173 22.45 -10.74 4.99
CA GLY A 173 21.51 -10.69 3.88
C GLY A 173 20.04 -10.54 4.33
N LEU A 174 19.69 -11.14 5.48
CA LEU A 174 18.38 -11.05 6.11
C LEU A 174 18.10 -9.63 6.65
N LEU A 175 19.07 -9.03 7.35
CA LEU A 175 18.96 -7.68 7.92
C LEU A 175 18.77 -6.60 6.85
N ILE A 176 19.42 -6.75 5.69
CA ILE A 176 19.17 -5.91 4.51
C ILE A 176 17.70 -6.00 4.09
N GLN A 177 17.10 -7.20 4.11
CA GLN A 177 15.71 -7.38 3.75
C GLN A 177 14.71 -6.96 4.84
N ILE A 178 15.13 -6.86 6.10
CA ILE A 178 14.38 -6.19 7.17
C ILE A 178 14.38 -4.67 6.95
N ILE A 179 15.52 -4.07 6.54
CA ILE A 179 15.61 -2.65 6.17
C ILE A 179 14.79 -2.35 4.90
N LEU A 180 14.83 -3.22 3.90
CA LEU A 180 14.01 -3.09 2.69
C LEU A 180 12.54 -3.51 2.87
N GLN A 181 12.18 -4.02 4.06
CA GLN A 181 10.83 -4.46 4.44
C GLN A 181 10.28 -5.63 3.59
N ASP A 182 11.17 -6.36 2.90
CA ASP A 182 10.85 -7.51 2.06
C ASP A 182 11.71 -8.76 2.38
N ILE A 183 11.34 -9.46 3.44
CA ILE A 183 11.94 -10.75 3.80
C ILE A 183 11.43 -11.96 2.97
N ARG A 184 10.54 -11.76 1.97
CA ARG A 184 10.01 -12.87 1.16
C ARG A 184 11.11 -13.71 0.50
N PRO A 185 12.21 -13.17 -0.04
CA PRO A 185 13.29 -13.99 -0.63
C PRO A 185 14.03 -14.90 0.37
N PHE A 186 13.87 -14.68 1.68
CA PHE A 186 14.45 -15.49 2.76
C PHE A 186 13.43 -16.46 3.38
N LEU A 187 12.13 -16.11 3.38
CA LEU A 187 11.02 -16.95 3.85
C LEU A 187 10.48 -17.93 2.79
N ASP A 188 10.55 -17.57 1.51
CA ASP A 188 10.03 -18.35 0.37
C ASP A 188 11.05 -18.38 -0.79
N PRO A 189 12.21 -19.05 -0.61
CA PRO A 189 13.24 -19.14 -1.64
C PRO A 189 12.79 -20.00 -2.83
N LEU A 190 13.09 -19.53 -4.04
CA LEU A 190 12.75 -20.26 -5.28
C LEU A 190 13.41 -21.65 -5.33
N PRO A 191 12.70 -22.70 -5.80
CA PRO A 191 13.24 -24.06 -5.82
C PRO A 191 14.37 -24.20 -6.85
N LYS A 192 15.42 -24.93 -6.47
CA LYS A 192 16.60 -25.16 -7.31
C LYS A 192 16.30 -26.17 -8.42
N LEU A 193 15.80 -25.70 -9.57
CA LEU A 193 15.58 -26.51 -10.76
C LEU A 193 16.92 -26.93 -11.40
N ALA A 194 16.99 -28.17 -11.90
CA ALA A 194 18.16 -28.69 -12.61
C ALA A 194 18.43 -27.98 -13.95
N LEU A 195 17.38 -27.50 -14.61
CA LEU A 195 17.47 -26.67 -15.81
C LEU A 195 17.16 -25.21 -15.46
N ARG A 196 18.18 -24.35 -15.50
CA ARG A 196 18.07 -22.90 -15.31
C ARG A 196 17.47 -22.20 -16.54
N ASN A 197 16.21 -22.48 -16.84
CA ASN A 197 15.38 -21.53 -17.59
C ASN A 197 14.54 -20.73 -16.58
N ALA A 198 14.72 -19.40 -16.57
CA ALA A 198 14.05 -18.47 -15.66
C ALA A 198 12.51 -18.65 -15.62
N THR A 199 11.92 -18.95 -16.78
CA THR A 199 10.45 -19.03 -16.92
C THR A 199 9.87 -20.40 -16.60
N SER A 200 10.68 -21.43 -16.35
CA SER A 200 10.19 -22.80 -16.06
C SER A 200 9.20 -22.83 -14.89
N LEU A 201 9.35 -21.91 -13.92
CA LEU A 201 8.48 -21.78 -12.77
C LEU A 201 7.07 -21.26 -13.12
N LEU A 202 6.87 -20.56 -14.25
CA LEU A 202 5.52 -20.16 -14.71
C LEU A 202 4.64 -21.40 -14.95
N ARG A 203 5.21 -22.46 -15.53
CA ARG A 203 4.54 -23.74 -15.81
C ARG A 203 4.20 -24.56 -14.55
N MET A 204 4.61 -24.10 -13.37
CA MET A 204 4.23 -24.66 -12.07
C MET A 204 3.14 -23.79 -11.43
N LYS A 205 2.14 -24.40 -10.80
CA LYS A 205 1.07 -23.65 -10.11
C LYS A 205 1.66 -22.83 -8.95
N SER A 206 1.37 -21.53 -8.92
CA SER A 206 1.85 -20.59 -7.90
C SER A 206 1.45 -20.97 -6.48
N THR A 207 0.33 -21.67 -6.33
CA THR A 207 -0.24 -22.13 -5.05
C THR A 207 0.59 -23.19 -4.33
N HIS A 208 1.61 -23.78 -4.96
CA HIS A 208 2.60 -24.65 -4.29
C HIS A 208 3.68 -23.85 -3.54
N GLY A 209 3.24 -22.87 -2.73
CA GLY A 209 4.11 -22.20 -1.75
C GLY A 209 4.21 -23.01 -0.46
N PRO A 210 5.36 -22.98 0.25
CA PRO A 210 5.38 -23.41 1.64
C PRO A 210 4.43 -22.49 2.44
N PRO A 211 3.67 -23.03 3.41
CA PRO A 211 2.85 -22.20 4.28
C PRO A 211 3.75 -21.20 5.03
N GLN A 212 3.25 -19.99 5.23
CA GLN A 212 3.98 -18.92 5.92
C GLN A 212 3.36 -18.65 7.29
N LEU A 213 4.19 -18.17 8.22
CA LEU A 213 3.73 -17.76 9.55
C LEU A 213 3.00 -16.42 9.44
N ASP A 214 1.72 -16.38 9.82
CA ASP A 214 0.96 -15.13 9.89
C ASP A 214 1.11 -14.45 11.26
N LEU A 215 0.84 -13.13 11.28
CA LEU A 215 0.97 -12.30 12.48
C LEU A 215 0.09 -12.80 13.64
N LEU A 216 -1.14 -13.23 13.38
CA LEU A 216 -2.06 -13.63 14.46
C LEU A 216 -1.61 -14.95 15.11
N SER A 217 -1.13 -15.91 14.32
CA SER A 217 -0.52 -17.13 14.82
C SER A 217 0.78 -16.86 15.60
N ALA A 218 1.61 -15.91 15.14
CA ALA A 218 2.82 -15.50 15.86
C ALA A 218 2.49 -14.79 17.18
N MET A 219 1.49 -13.91 17.20
CA MET A 219 1.01 -13.27 18.44
C MET A 219 0.49 -14.32 19.41
N ARG A 220 -0.37 -15.26 18.99
CA ARG A 220 -0.88 -16.36 19.85
C ARG A 220 0.22 -17.22 20.45
N ALA A 221 1.27 -17.52 19.69
CA ALA A 221 2.40 -18.32 20.14
C ALA A 221 3.30 -17.57 21.15
N TRP A 222 3.29 -16.22 21.14
CA TRP A 222 4.00 -15.39 22.12
C TRP A 222 3.18 -15.13 23.40
N ASP A 223 1.93 -14.72 23.22
CA ASP A 223 0.90 -14.59 24.26
C ASP A 223 -0.50 -14.60 23.61
N PRO A 224 -1.41 -15.52 23.97
CA PRO A 224 -2.77 -15.54 23.43
C PRO A 224 -3.48 -14.19 23.53
N ARG A 225 -3.32 -13.47 24.66
CA ARG A 225 -4.01 -12.20 24.93
C ARG A 225 -3.64 -11.11 23.92
N MET A 226 -2.41 -11.12 23.37
CA MET A 226 -2.03 -10.20 22.30
C MET A 226 -2.92 -10.37 21.07
N ALA A 227 -3.13 -11.62 20.65
CA ALA A 227 -3.93 -11.93 19.47
C ALA A 227 -5.42 -11.66 19.71
N ASP A 228 -5.91 -11.94 20.92
CA ASP A 228 -7.31 -11.73 21.27
C ASP A 228 -7.62 -10.22 21.37
N MET A 229 -6.75 -9.41 22.00
CA MET A 229 -6.82 -7.94 21.98
C MET A 229 -6.79 -7.36 20.54
N PHE A 230 -5.94 -7.91 19.67
CA PHE A 230 -5.79 -7.46 18.28
C PHE A 230 -7.01 -7.78 17.41
N VAL A 231 -7.73 -8.88 17.72
CA VAL A 231 -9.02 -9.25 17.09
C VAL A 231 -10.17 -8.44 17.66
N ASP A 232 -10.14 -8.15 18.96
CA ASP A 232 -11.05 -7.26 19.71
C ASP A 232 -10.89 -5.77 19.31
N GLY A 233 -10.00 -5.46 18.36
CA GLY A 233 -9.95 -4.16 17.70
C GLY A 233 -8.84 -3.22 18.17
N LYS A 234 -7.97 -3.65 19.09
CA LYS A 234 -6.72 -2.95 19.43
C LYS A 234 -5.70 -3.23 18.33
N GLY A 235 -5.89 -2.63 17.16
CA GLY A 235 -5.24 -3.00 15.91
C GLY A 235 -3.80 -2.55 15.72
N ASP A 236 -3.11 -2.16 16.79
CA ASP A 236 -1.68 -1.91 16.82
C ASP A 236 -0.93 -3.09 17.47
N LEU A 237 0.25 -3.40 16.94
CA LEU A 237 1.07 -4.55 17.31
C LEU A 237 1.86 -4.30 18.60
N ASP A 238 2.41 -3.10 18.75
CA ASP A 238 3.28 -2.73 19.87
C ASP A 238 2.44 -2.49 21.12
N TRP A 239 1.29 -1.82 20.97
CA TRP A 239 0.28 -1.66 22.03
C TRP A 239 -0.14 -3.02 22.61
N CYS A 240 -0.44 -4.00 21.74
CA CYS A 240 -0.82 -5.34 22.18
C CYS A 240 0.32 -6.05 22.93
N ALA A 241 1.57 -5.89 22.47
CA ALA A 241 2.74 -6.49 23.10
C ALA A 241 3.00 -5.90 24.50
N ASP A 242 3.00 -4.58 24.61
CA ASP A 242 3.28 -3.88 25.87
C ASP A 242 2.17 -4.11 26.89
N MET A 243 0.90 -4.12 26.46
CA MET A 243 -0.23 -4.44 27.36
C MET A 243 -0.15 -5.89 27.85
N ALA A 244 0.14 -6.85 26.97
CA ALA A 244 0.28 -8.26 27.39
C ALA A 244 1.48 -8.49 28.32
N GLU A 245 2.56 -7.70 28.18
CA GLU A 245 3.72 -7.73 29.07
C GLU A 245 3.41 -7.09 30.43
N ALA A 246 2.75 -5.92 30.46
CA ALA A 246 2.29 -5.28 31.70
C ALA A 246 1.33 -6.19 32.50
N MET A 247 0.43 -6.91 31.80
CA MET A 247 -0.45 -7.93 32.38
C MET A 247 0.27 -9.24 32.78
N ARG A 248 1.61 -9.36 32.65
CA ARG A 248 2.42 -10.44 33.25
C ARG A 248 3.12 -10.01 34.53
N SER A 249 3.30 -8.70 34.73
CA SER A 249 4.01 -8.08 35.87
C SER A 249 3.06 -7.45 36.89
N TRP A 250 1.84 -7.98 37.01
CA TRP A 250 0.85 -7.51 37.98
C TRP A 250 0.83 -8.43 39.21
N ASP A 251 1.44 -7.97 40.29
CA ASP A 251 1.60 -8.71 41.56
C ASP A 251 0.47 -8.42 42.59
N GLY A 252 -0.71 -7.94 42.14
CA GLY A 252 -1.83 -7.63 43.04
C GLY A 252 -2.54 -8.87 43.60
N GLU A 253 -2.90 -8.85 44.89
CA GLU A 253 -3.53 -10.00 45.57
C GLU A 253 -4.95 -10.32 45.08
N GLU A 254 -5.69 -9.33 44.57
CA GLU A 254 -6.95 -9.55 43.85
C GLU A 254 -6.64 -9.85 42.36
N PRO A 255 -7.07 -11.00 41.82
CA PRO A 255 -6.90 -11.30 40.41
C PRO A 255 -7.80 -10.38 39.59
N LEU A 256 -7.20 -9.40 38.91
CA LEU A 256 -7.87 -8.56 37.92
C LEU A 256 -8.73 -9.43 37.00
N SER A 257 -10.05 -9.24 37.06
CA SER A 257 -10.94 -10.01 36.20
C SER A 257 -10.65 -9.68 34.75
N LEU A 258 -10.76 -10.69 33.87
CA LEU A 258 -10.43 -10.51 32.46
C LEU A 258 -11.33 -9.45 31.78
N ASP A 259 -12.53 -9.24 32.34
CA ASP A 259 -13.54 -8.28 31.90
C ASP A 259 -13.29 -6.85 32.42
N GLU A 260 -12.58 -6.66 33.55
CA GLU A 260 -12.23 -5.33 34.08
C GLU A 260 -10.89 -4.80 33.55
N CYS A 261 -9.92 -5.68 33.30
CA CYS A 261 -8.60 -5.27 32.80
C CYS A 261 -8.57 -5.09 31.28
N VAL A 262 -9.52 -5.69 30.54
CA VAL A 262 -9.71 -5.46 29.11
C VAL A 262 -10.85 -4.48 28.91
N PHE A 263 -10.54 -3.23 28.52
CA PHE A 263 -11.53 -2.35 27.89
C PHE A 263 -12.08 -3.06 26.64
N ALA A 264 -13.25 -3.69 26.73
CA ALA A 264 -13.78 -4.54 25.67
C ALA A 264 -13.99 -3.75 24.37
N GLY A 265 -13.33 -4.17 23.28
CA GLY A 265 -13.38 -3.51 21.98
C GLY A 265 -12.24 -2.52 21.69
N PRO A 266 -12.48 -1.51 20.83
CA PRO A 266 -11.45 -0.61 20.37
C PRO A 266 -11.09 0.45 21.42
N VAL A 267 -9.86 0.94 21.36
CA VAL A 267 -9.36 2.01 22.25
C VAL A 267 -9.20 3.29 21.42
N ILE A 268 -9.67 4.42 21.95
CA ILE A 268 -9.52 5.73 21.30
C ILE A 268 -8.03 6.05 21.13
N GLY A 269 -7.65 6.45 19.90
CA GLY A 269 -6.26 6.73 19.56
C GLY A 269 -5.42 5.49 19.25
N VAL A 270 -6.01 4.28 19.22
CA VAL A 270 -5.40 3.05 18.72
C VAL A 270 -6.18 2.59 17.48
N ASN A 271 -5.52 2.37 16.35
CA ASN A 271 -6.24 2.04 15.11
C ASN A 271 -7.01 0.71 15.22
N VAL A 272 -8.21 0.65 14.66
CA VAL A 272 -8.98 -0.60 14.51
C VAL A 272 -8.59 -1.30 13.20
N GLN A 273 -8.59 -2.64 13.17
CA GLN A 273 -8.28 -3.38 11.95
C GLN A 273 -9.31 -3.13 10.83
N ILE A 274 -8.81 -3.11 9.59
CA ILE A 274 -9.61 -2.86 8.39
C ILE A 274 -10.09 -4.18 7.78
N PRO A 275 -11.42 -4.38 7.56
CA PRO A 275 -11.95 -5.61 6.97
C PRO A 275 -11.39 -5.93 5.57
N LYS A 276 -10.88 -7.16 5.39
CA LYS A 276 -10.37 -7.65 4.10
C LYS A 276 -11.51 -8.04 3.16
N CYS A 277 -11.90 -7.11 2.28
CA CYS A 277 -12.97 -7.32 1.31
C CYS A 277 -12.58 -8.29 0.18
N LEU A 278 -13.56 -9.07 -0.30
CA LEU A 278 -13.46 -9.88 -1.53
C LEU A 278 -13.68 -9.03 -2.79
N LYS A 279 -13.37 -9.59 -3.97
CA LYS A 279 -13.66 -8.99 -5.30
C LYS A 279 -14.80 -9.73 -5.98
N GLY A 280 -15.92 -9.04 -6.24
CA GLY A 280 -17.03 -9.56 -7.03
C GLY A 280 -16.61 -9.74 -8.49
N ARG A 281 -16.87 -10.92 -9.06
CA ARG A 281 -16.50 -11.27 -10.46
C ARG A 281 -17.68 -11.30 -11.42
N SER A 282 -18.88 -11.40 -10.89
CA SER A 282 -20.17 -11.19 -11.55
C SER A 282 -21.20 -10.89 -10.46
N VAL A 283 -22.39 -10.43 -10.83
CA VAL A 283 -23.46 -10.10 -9.88
C VAL A 283 -23.99 -11.36 -9.18
N GLU A 284 -24.04 -12.50 -9.89
CA GLU A 284 -24.39 -13.81 -9.33
C GLU A 284 -23.36 -14.30 -8.32
N ALA A 285 -22.06 -14.14 -8.63
CA ALA A 285 -20.98 -14.59 -7.75
C ALA A 285 -20.94 -13.80 -6.43
N VAL A 286 -21.31 -12.52 -6.48
CA VAL A 286 -21.53 -11.68 -5.28
C VAL A 286 -22.72 -12.20 -4.48
N LEU A 287 -23.88 -12.39 -5.12
CA LEU A 287 -25.09 -12.88 -4.45
C LEU A 287 -24.89 -14.27 -3.81
N ASP A 288 -24.17 -15.16 -4.49
CA ASP A 288 -23.80 -16.49 -4.00
C ASP A 288 -22.93 -16.45 -2.73
N SER A 289 -22.11 -15.42 -2.54
CA SER A 289 -21.27 -15.31 -1.34
C SER A 289 -22.10 -15.12 -0.06
N PHE A 290 -23.27 -14.49 -0.16
CA PHE A 290 -24.20 -14.27 0.96
C PHE A 290 -25.33 -15.32 1.05
N CYS A 291 -25.74 -15.92 -0.07
CA CYS A 291 -26.80 -16.95 -0.10
C CYS A 291 -26.35 -18.35 0.38
N ARG A 292 -25.04 -18.62 0.48
CA ARG A 292 -24.52 -19.96 0.84
C ARG A 292 -24.63 -20.23 2.35
N LYS A 293 -25.64 -21.04 2.74
CA LYS A 293 -25.92 -21.55 4.10
C LYS A 293 -24.80 -22.38 4.78
N ARG A 294 -23.52 -22.24 4.41
CA ARG A 294 -22.45 -23.19 4.81
C ARG A 294 -22.00 -23.02 6.27
N TYR A 295 -22.19 -21.85 6.89
CA TYR A 295 -21.65 -21.51 8.22
C TYR A 295 -22.58 -20.67 9.12
N GLY A 296 -23.90 -20.70 8.91
CA GLY A 296 -24.82 -19.91 9.74
C GLY A 296 -26.26 -19.80 9.22
N PRO A 297 -27.12 -19.02 9.89
CA PRO A 297 -28.45 -18.67 9.40
C PRO A 297 -28.38 -17.88 8.09
N ALA A 298 -29.52 -17.69 7.41
CA ALA A 298 -29.58 -16.83 6.24
C ALA A 298 -29.33 -15.36 6.63
N VAL A 299 -28.63 -14.62 5.76
CA VAL A 299 -28.29 -13.19 5.95
C VAL A 299 -29.55 -12.30 6.05
N GLY A 300 -30.66 -12.69 5.41
CA GLY A 300 -31.85 -11.87 5.27
C GLY A 300 -31.63 -10.79 4.21
N THR A 301 -30.94 -9.71 4.58
CA THR A 301 -30.74 -8.52 3.75
C THR A 301 -29.26 -8.26 3.50
N ILE A 302 -28.90 -7.95 2.25
CA ILE A 302 -27.60 -7.34 1.92
C ILE A 302 -27.78 -5.87 1.56
N TRP A 303 -26.77 -5.07 1.83
CA TRP A 303 -26.75 -3.65 1.51
C TRP A 303 -25.71 -3.40 0.43
N ALA A 304 -26.18 -2.84 -0.70
CA ALA A 304 -25.34 -2.31 -1.75
C ALA A 304 -25.01 -0.85 -1.43
N GLU A 305 -23.83 -0.61 -0.88
CA GLU A 305 -23.32 0.71 -0.49
C GLU A 305 -22.43 1.27 -1.61
N THR A 306 -22.57 2.56 -1.94
CA THR A 306 -21.78 3.22 -2.99
C THR A 306 -20.29 3.22 -2.62
N LYS A 307 -19.42 2.73 -3.52
CA LYS A 307 -17.97 2.87 -3.35
C LYS A 307 -17.52 4.22 -3.90
N TYR A 308 -17.17 5.12 -2.99
CA TYR A 308 -16.51 6.39 -3.27
C TYR A 308 -15.02 6.19 -3.59
N ASP A 309 -14.44 7.07 -4.41
CA ASP A 309 -13.05 6.99 -4.92
C ASP A 309 -12.16 8.04 -4.24
N GLY A 310 -11.62 7.69 -3.07
CA GLY A 310 -10.87 8.64 -2.25
C GLY A 310 -9.82 7.99 -1.34
N TYR A 311 -9.53 8.65 -0.22
CA TYR A 311 -8.75 8.05 0.86
C TYR A 311 -9.67 7.58 1.98
N ARG A 312 -9.57 6.30 2.35
CA ARG A 312 -10.21 5.79 3.57
C ARG A 312 -9.58 6.42 4.80
N MET A 313 -10.44 6.88 5.70
CA MET A 313 -10.13 7.65 6.89
C MET A 313 -10.89 7.07 8.08
N GLN A 314 -10.16 6.51 9.04
CA GLN A 314 -10.70 6.05 10.32
C GLN A 314 -10.49 7.17 11.36
N ILE A 315 -11.57 7.64 11.96
CA ILE A 315 -11.62 8.91 12.69
C ILE A 315 -11.97 8.62 14.14
N HIS A 316 -11.06 8.90 15.04
CA HIS A 316 -11.24 8.84 16.48
C HIS A 316 -11.49 10.26 16.99
N VAL A 317 -12.53 10.46 17.79
CA VAL A 317 -12.82 11.74 18.45
C VAL A 317 -13.08 11.48 19.93
N GLU A 318 -12.50 12.30 20.79
CA GLU A 318 -12.67 12.31 22.24
C GLU A 318 -12.95 13.74 22.72
N VAL A 319 -13.97 13.89 23.57
CA VAL A 319 -14.32 15.12 24.26
C VAL A 319 -14.00 14.94 25.74
N LYS A 320 -12.98 15.63 26.21
CA LYS A 320 -12.48 15.53 27.59
C LYS A 320 -13.38 16.29 28.58
N SER A 321 -13.10 16.11 29.88
CA SER A 321 -13.83 16.71 31.01
C SER A 321 -13.90 18.25 31.01
N ASP A 322 -12.95 18.91 30.34
CA ASP A 322 -12.83 20.35 30.13
C ASP A 322 -13.48 20.84 28.82
N ASN A 323 -14.03 19.91 28.02
CA ASN A 323 -14.48 20.07 26.64
C ASN A 323 -13.34 20.31 25.61
N ASP A 324 -12.09 19.99 25.93
CA ASP A 324 -11.05 19.87 24.90
C ASP A 324 -11.36 18.68 23.98
N ILE A 325 -11.22 18.87 22.67
CA ILE A 325 -11.62 17.89 21.66
C ILE A 325 -10.39 17.35 20.94
N ARG A 326 -10.02 16.12 21.28
CA ARG A 326 -8.94 15.39 20.62
C ARG A 326 -9.49 14.65 19.40
N ILE A 327 -9.03 15.02 18.21
CA ILE A 327 -9.23 14.25 16.98
C ILE A 327 -7.94 13.45 16.70
N THR A 328 -8.07 12.19 16.29
CA THR A 328 -6.96 11.36 15.79
C THR A 328 -7.44 10.57 14.59
N ILE A 329 -6.67 10.61 13.50
CA ILE A 329 -7.07 10.03 12.21
C ILE A 329 -6.05 8.97 11.81
N PHE A 330 -6.53 7.80 11.41
CA PHE A 330 -5.72 6.74 10.80
C PHE A 330 -6.08 6.55 9.33
N SER A 331 -5.06 6.38 8.49
CA SER A 331 -5.22 6.05 7.08
C SER A 331 -5.41 4.55 6.87
N LYS A 332 -5.75 4.16 5.63
CA LYS A 332 -5.76 2.78 5.15
C LYS A 332 -4.49 1.96 5.47
N SER A 333 -3.32 2.58 5.64
CA SER A 333 -2.05 1.89 5.96
C SER A 333 -1.78 1.75 7.46
N LYS A 334 -2.75 2.11 8.33
CA LYS A 334 -2.59 2.29 9.79
C LYS A 334 -1.70 3.49 10.19
N ARG A 335 -1.20 4.29 9.23
CA ARG A 335 -0.49 5.55 9.50
C ARG A 335 -1.42 6.52 10.25
N ASN A 336 -0.93 7.13 11.33
CA ASN A 336 -1.58 8.31 11.92
C ASN A 336 -1.44 9.48 10.93
N ALA A 337 -2.57 9.91 10.36
CA ALA A 337 -2.68 10.94 9.34
C ALA A 337 -3.39 12.20 9.85
N THR A 338 -3.36 12.46 11.17
CA THR A 338 -4.10 13.55 11.82
C THR A 338 -3.71 14.93 11.28
N ILE A 339 -2.40 15.16 11.05
CA ILE A 339 -1.87 16.40 10.48
C ILE A 339 -2.09 16.42 8.95
N ASP A 340 -1.79 15.32 8.26
CA ASP A 340 -2.00 15.14 6.82
C ASP A 340 -3.49 15.35 6.40
N ARG A 341 -4.42 15.33 7.35
CA ARG A 341 -5.86 15.51 7.15
C ARG A 341 -6.43 16.67 7.98
N ILE A 342 -5.62 17.61 8.43
CA ILE A 342 -6.02 18.74 9.31
C ILE A 342 -7.27 19.48 8.83
N HIS A 343 -7.38 19.74 7.52
CA HIS A 343 -8.55 20.41 6.93
C HIS A 343 -9.88 19.66 7.19
N THR A 344 -9.86 18.32 7.31
CA THR A 344 -11.07 17.53 7.62
C THR A 344 -11.62 17.77 9.02
N HIS A 345 -10.83 18.29 9.97
CA HIS A 345 -11.23 18.43 11.37
C HIS A 345 -12.45 19.36 11.53
N SER A 346 -12.48 20.47 10.79
CA SER A 346 -13.62 21.40 10.79
C SER A 346 -14.93 20.75 10.31
N ILE A 347 -14.84 19.82 9.36
CA ILE A 347 -15.95 19.03 8.82
C ILE A 347 -16.39 17.98 9.84
N ILE A 348 -15.45 17.28 10.49
CA ILE A 348 -15.72 16.27 11.51
C ILE A 348 -16.48 16.88 12.70
N LEU A 349 -16.00 18.02 13.22
CA LEU A 349 -16.65 18.73 14.32
C LEU A 349 -18.08 19.16 13.93
N ALA A 350 -18.24 19.75 12.74
CA ALA A 350 -19.53 20.19 12.24
C ALA A 350 -20.52 19.02 12.06
N ALA A 351 -20.06 17.90 11.49
CA ALA A 351 -20.89 16.72 11.25
C ALA A 351 -21.27 15.98 12.55
N LEU A 352 -20.52 16.15 13.64
CA LEU A 352 -20.87 15.65 14.97
C LEU A 352 -21.67 16.65 15.83
N GLY A 353 -22.02 17.82 15.30
CA GLY A 353 -22.68 18.88 16.07
C GLY A 353 -21.81 19.49 17.19
N LEU A 354 -20.49 19.25 17.15
CA LEU A 354 -19.52 19.73 18.14
C LEU A 354 -19.16 21.21 17.88
N PRO A 355 -18.74 21.96 18.91
CA PRO A 355 -18.49 23.39 18.80
C PRO A 355 -17.27 23.71 17.93
N ILE A 356 -17.52 24.11 16.68
CA ILE A 356 -16.51 24.69 15.76
C ILE A 356 -16.01 26.06 16.29
N HIS A 357 -16.75 26.69 17.20
CA HIS A 357 -16.40 27.96 17.84
C HIS A 357 -17.06 28.05 19.21
N HIS A 358 -16.38 28.70 20.17
CA HIS A 358 -16.80 28.87 21.57
C HIS A 358 -18.05 29.75 21.80
N ALA A 359 -18.78 30.10 20.73
CA ALA A 359 -19.96 30.98 20.74
C ALA A 359 -21.23 30.29 20.23
N LEU A 360 -21.24 28.95 20.19
CA LEU A 360 -22.36 28.13 19.73
C LEU A 360 -23.00 27.37 20.91
N PRO A 361 -24.32 27.10 20.88
CA PRO A 361 -25.00 26.36 21.95
C PRO A 361 -24.50 24.91 22.04
N GLN A 362 -24.49 24.36 23.25
CA GLN A 362 -24.11 22.97 23.50
C GLN A 362 -25.24 22.02 23.11
N HIS A 363 -24.89 20.96 22.39
CA HIS A 363 -25.76 19.84 22.01
C HIS A 363 -25.41 18.60 22.87
N PRO A 364 -26.20 17.49 22.82
CA PRO A 364 -25.96 16.30 23.66
C PRO A 364 -24.49 15.85 23.71
N ARG A 365 -24.04 15.49 24.93
CA ARG A 365 -22.63 15.28 25.27
C ARG A 365 -22.08 13.94 24.76
N LEU A 366 -21.80 13.89 23.46
CA LEU A 366 -20.85 12.94 22.89
C LEU A 366 -19.52 13.03 23.64
N ARG A 367 -19.01 11.90 24.12
CA ARG A 367 -17.74 11.77 24.85
C ARG A 367 -16.66 11.13 23.99
N SER A 368 -17.00 10.10 23.21
CA SER A 368 -16.04 9.42 22.34
C SER A 368 -16.71 8.72 21.17
N VAL A 369 -16.09 8.72 20.00
CA VAL A 369 -16.59 7.98 18.82
C VAL A 369 -15.45 7.53 17.93
N ILE A 370 -15.62 6.37 17.29
CA ILE A 370 -14.76 5.93 16.18
C ILE A 370 -15.63 5.75 14.93
N LEU A 371 -15.32 6.51 13.88
CA LEU A 371 -16.03 6.52 12.61
C LEU A 371 -15.12 6.00 11.48
N GLU A 372 -15.74 5.52 10.41
CA GLU A 372 -15.07 5.20 9.15
C GLU A 372 -15.71 5.98 8.00
N ALA A 373 -14.89 6.70 7.22
CA ALA A 373 -15.31 7.51 6.09
C ALA A 373 -14.33 7.41 4.92
N GLU A 374 -14.78 7.73 3.71
CA GLU A 374 -13.89 8.03 2.57
C GLU A 374 -13.83 9.56 2.41
N VAL A 375 -12.62 10.15 2.39
CA VAL A 375 -12.43 11.56 2.00
C VAL A 375 -12.23 11.67 0.49
N ILE A 376 -13.07 12.48 -0.14
CA ILE A 376 -13.17 12.69 -1.59
C ILE A 376 -13.09 14.19 -1.93
N PRO A 377 -12.63 14.57 -3.13
CA PRO A 377 -12.64 15.97 -3.55
C PRO A 377 -14.05 16.36 -4.01
N TYR A 378 -14.48 17.55 -3.63
CA TYR A 378 -15.76 18.15 -4.03
C TYR A 378 -15.52 19.52 -4.64
N ASN A 379 -16.27 19.86 -5.67
CA ASN A 379 -16.17 21.12 -6.40
C ASN A 379 -17.55 21.80 -6.45
N GLU A 380 -17.66 23.02 -5.92
CA GLU A 380 -18.88 23.84 -5.95
C GLU A 380 -19.08 24.59 -7.27
N GLY A 381 -18.04 24.70 -8.10
CA GLY A 381 -18.08 25.37 -9.40
C GLY A 381 -18.43 24.43 -10.55
N HIS A 382 -17.95 24.78 -11.75
CA HIS A 382 -18.03 23.91 -12.92
C HIS A 382 -16.88 22.91 -12.93
N ARG A 383 -17.21 21.62 -12.86
CA ARG A 383 -16.27 20.51 -13.02
C ARG A 383 -15.86 20.36 -14.49
N GLN A 384 -14.68 19.77 -14.73
CA GLN A 384 -14.20 19.55 -16.10
C GLN A 384 -15.22 18.78 -16.96
N GLY A 385 -15.24 19.10 -18.26
CA GLY A 385 -16.17 18.48 -19.21
C GLY A 385 -17.58 19.03 -19.21
N GLY A 386 -17.81 20.26 -18.74
CA GLY A 386 -19.14 20.89 -18.73
C GLY A 386 -20.07 20.39 -17.61
N ARG A 387 -19.52 19.69 -16.62
CA ARG A 387 -20.28 19.12 -15.50
C ARG A 387 -20.56 20.20 -14.44
N GLY A 388 -21.76 20.19 -13.85
CA GLY A 388 -22.11 21.05 -12.72
C GLY A 388 -21.34 20.68 -11.44
N PRO A 389 -21.65 21.31 -10.28
CA PRO A 389 -21.02 20.98 -9.01
C PRO A 389 -21.14 19.50 -8.63
N GLY A 390 -20.32 19.06 -7.67
CA GLY A 390 -20.35 17.70 -7.13
C GLY A 390 -18.97 17.13 -6.80
N ILE A 391 -18.95 15.82 -6.57
CA ILE A 391 -17.73 15.03 -6.35
C ILE A 391 -16.86 15.05 -7.62
N GLU A 392 -15.55 15.18 -7.46
CA GLU A 392 -14.56 15.07 -8.53
C GLU A 392 -13.73 13.79 -8.43
N GLU A 393 -12.93 13.51 -9.46
CA GLU A 393 -12.05 12.35 -9.51
C GLU A 393 -10.88 12.43 -8.51
N PHE A 394 -10.41 11.26 -8.04
CA PHE A 394 -9.38 11.10 -7.02
C PHE A 394 -8.16 12.05 -7.11
N TRP A 395 -7.64 12.30 -8.32
CA TRP A 395 -6.44 13.12 -8.52
C TRP A 395 -6.60 14.60 -8.13
N TRP A 396 -7.84 15.08 -7.89
CA TRP A 396 -8.09 16.44 -7.40
C TRP A 396 -7.89 16.60 -5.88
N LEU A 397 -7.61 15.52 -5.14
CA LEU A 397 -7.47 15.55 -3.67
C LEU A 397 -6.38 16.52 -3.18
N GLY A 398 -5.27 16.70 -3.92
CA GLY A 398 -4.24 17.70 -3.59
C GLY A 398 -4.80 19.13 -3.62
N SER A 399 -5.30 19.57 -4.78
CA SER A 399 -5.97 20.88 -4.95
C SER A 399 -7.21 21.09 -4.08
N ALA A 400 -7.80 20.03 -3.51
CA ALA A 400 -8.92 20.08 -2.59
C ALA A 400 -8.50 20.19 -1.10
N GLY A 401 -7.20 20.16 -0.79
CA GLY A 401 -6.66 20.37 0.56
C GLY A 401 -6.06 19.13 1.25
N VAL A 402 -5.75 18.05 0.53
CA VAL A 402 -4.97 16.94 1.11
C VAL A 402 -3.48 17.25 1.08
N THR A 403 -2.91 17.62 2.23
CA THR A 403 -1.46 17.73 2.42
C THR A 403 -0.81 16.34 2.61
N GLY A 404 0.46 16.20 2.22
CA GLY A 404 1.18 14.91 2.30
C GLY A 404 0.81 13.89 1.21
N GLY A 405 0.45 14.34 0.00
CA GLY A 405 0.08 13.46 -1.12
C GLY A 405 1.23 12.69 -1.77
N GLU A 406 2.49 13.08 -1.53
CA GLU A 406 3.70 12.53 -2.16
C GLU A 406 3.81 11.00 -2.09
N GLU A 407 3.35 10.40 -0.98
CA GLU A 407 3.66 9.02 -0.60
C GLU A 407 3.07 7.95 -1.53
N ASN A 408 2.05 8.29 -2.33
CA ASN A 408 1.52 7.39 -3.35
C ASN A 408 2.26 7.47 -4.70
N GLY A 409 3.23 8.39 -4.84
CA GLY A 409 3.87 8.70 -6.12
C GLY A 409 2.92 9.36 -7.12
N ASP A 410 1.86 10.03 -6.64
CA ASP A 410 0.90 10.74 -7.48
C ASP A 410 1.51 12.08 -7.97
N PRO A 411 1.78 12.24 -9.27
CA PRO A 411 2.38 13.45 -9.80
C PRO A 411 1.43 14.67 -9.81
N HIS A 412 0.18 14.50 -9.38
CA HIS A 412 -0.80 15.58 -9.20
C HIS A 412 -0.92 16.05 -7.74
N ALA A 413 -0.13 15.50 -6.81
CA ALA A 413 -0.18 15.87 -5.39
C ALA A 413 0.09 17.36 -5.13
N GLU A 414 0.98 18.01 -5.89
CA GLU A 414 1.27 19.45 -5.82
C GLU A 414 0.43 20.28 -6.81
N GLY A 415 -0.89 20.10 -6.77
CA GLY A 415 -1.81 21.06 -7.38
C GLY A 415 -1.99 22.30 -6.48
N PRO A 416 -1.99 23.54 -7.02
CA PRO A 416 -2.40 24.70 -6.23
C PRO A 416 -3.84 24.51 -5.73
N LEU A 417 -4.15 25.04 -4.54
CA LEU A 417 -5.49 25.00 -3.96
C LEU A 417 -6.47 25.79 -4.85
N ASP A 418 -7.57 25.17 -5.25
CA ASP A 418 -8.63 25.82 -6.02
C ASP A 418 -9.73 26.31 -5.05
N PRO A 419 -10.12 27.59 -5.02
CA PRO A 419 -11.12 28.12 -4.09
C PRO A 419 -12.54 27.52 -4.25
N ASN A 420 -12.79 26.80 -5.35
CA ASN A 420 -14.02 26.05 -5.61
C ASN A 420 -13.93 24.59 -5.15
N ARG A 421 -12.71 24.07 -4.92
CA ARG A 421 -12.47 22.70 -4.44
C ARG A 421 -12.31 22.66 -2.92
N HIS A 422 -12.82 21.60 -2.32
CA HIS A 422 -12.59 21.27 -0.92
C HIS A 422 -12.80 19.77 -0.66
N LEU A 423 -12.49 19.33 0.55
CA LEU A 423 -12.75 17.96 0.98
C LEU A 423 -14.24 17.75 1.30
N CYS A 424 -14.70 16.54 1.04
CA CYS A 424 -15.98 16.00 1.48
C CYS A 424 -15.77 14.64 2.14
N LEU A 425 -16.54 14.32 3.17
CA LEU A 425 -16.45 13.06 3.93
C LEU A 425 -17.72 12.22 3.72
N ALA A 426 -17.56 11.04 3.11
CA ALA A 426 -18.62 10.05 2.97
C ALA A 426 -18.50 8.98 4.08
N PHE A 427 -19.25 9.14 5.16
CA PHE A 427 -19.23 8.27 6.34
C PHE A 427 -20.00 6.96 6.11
N PHE A 428 -19.40 5.80 6.41
CA PHE A 428 -19.95 4.49 6.05
C PHE A 428 -19.99 3.44 7.18
N ASP A 429 -19.34 3.66 8.32
CA ASP A 429 -19.45 2.80 9.51
C ASP A 429 -19.13 3.56 10.82
N ILE A 430 -19.55 2.99 11.95
CA ILE A 430 -19.25 3.47 13.32
C ILE A 430 -18.84 2.26 14.17
N LEU A 431 -17.71 2.37 14.86
CA LEU A 431 -17.00 1.26 15.49
C LEU A 431 -17.04 1.31 17.02
N HIS A 432 -17.32 2.49 17.58
CA HIS A 432 -17.34 2.80 19.01
C HIS A 432 -18.22 4.02 19.26
N LEU A 433 -18.95 4.04 20.37
CA LEU A 433 -19.71 5.21 20.83
C LEU A 433 -19.74 5.28 22.36
N ASP A 434 -19.27 6.39 22.93
CA ASP A 434 -19.36 6.75 24.36
C ASP A 434 -18.92 5.68 25.38
N GLY A 435 -17.92 4.88 25.00
CA GLY A 435 -17.36 3.80 25.81
C GLY A 435 -17.83 2.40 25.38
N HIS A 436 -18.81 2.31 24.48
CA HIS A 436 -19.33 1.05 23.97
C HIS A 436 -18.70 0.68 22.63
N SER A 437 -18.03 -0.48 22.60
CA SER A 437 -17.64 -1.17 21.37
C SER A 437 -18.85 -1.50 20.52
N LEU A 438 -18.75 -1.27 19.21
CA LEU A 438 -19.75 -1.68 18.23
C LEU A 438 -19.20 -2.75 17.27
N LEU A 439 -17.98 -3.25 17.46
CA LEU A 439 -17.33 -4.15 16.49
C LEU A 439 -18.07 -5.48 16.29
N THR A 440 -18.75 -5.95 17.32
CA THR A 440 -19.57 -7.17 17.35
C THR A 440 -21.00 -6.96 16.84
N GLU A 441 -21.50 -5.72 16.82
CA GLU A 441 -22.89 -5.38 16.45
C GLU A 441 -23.16 -5.58 14.96
N ASP A 442 -24.40 -5.98 14.62
CA ASP A 442 -24.90 -6.11 13.25
C ASP A 442 -24.72 -4.78 12.47
N TYR A 443 -24.25 -4.83 11.23
CA TYR A 443 -23.99 -3.62 10.40
C TYR A 443 -25.21 -2.70 10.31
N GLU A 444 -26.43 -3.23 10.26
CA GLU A 444 -27.65 -2.41 10.31
C GLU A 444 -27.74 -1.58 11.60
N ARG A 445 -27.38 -2.14 12.76
CA ARG A 445 -27.40 -1.44 14.04
C ARG A 445 -26.30 -0.37 14.11
N ARG A 446 -25.09 -0.67 13.64
CA ARG A 446 -24.01 0.33 13.52
C ARG A 446 -24.42 1.47 12.59
N ARG A 447 -24.94 1.14 11.41
CA ARG A 447 -25.32 2.12 10.38
C ARG A 447 -26.51 3.00 10.78
N GLN A 448 -27.42 2.49 11.63
CA GLN A 448 -28.44 3.28 12.34
C GLN A 448 -27.84 4.23 13.39
N LEU A 449 -26.88 3.77 14.20
CA LEU A 449 -26.20 4.62 15.18
C LEU A 449 -25.47 5.77 14.48
N LEU A 450 -24.77 5.48 13.37
CA LEU A 450 -24.14 6.47 12.50
C LEU A 450 -25.16 7.51 11.97
N GLU A 451 -26.36 7.05 11.54
CA GLU A 451 -27.48 7.90 11.11
C GLU A 451 -28.04 8.78 12.24
N SER A 452 -27.95 8.35 13.51
CA SER A 452 -28.42 9.12 14.66
C SER A 452 -27.39 10.11 15.24
N VAL A 453 -26.10 9.87 15.00
CA VAL A 453 -24.98 10.67 15.54
C VAL A 453 -24.53 11.77 14.58
N LEU A 454 -24.63 11.55 13.26
CA LEU A 454 -24.16 12.51 12.27
C LEU A 454 -25.24 13.48 11.79
N GLN A 455 -24.82 14.73 11.57
CA GLN A 455 -25.56 15.79 10.90
C GLN A 455 -24.97 15.96 9.49
N PRO A 456 -25.64 15.49 8.41
CA PRO A 456 -25.14 15.67 7.05
C PRO A 456 -25.09 17.15 6.64
N ILE A 457 -24.03 17.52 5.92
CA ILE A 457 -23.76 18.87 5.43
C ILE A 457 -23.46 18.75 3.94
N GLU A 458 -24.45 19.03 3.09
CA GLU A 458 -24.31 18.99 1.62
C GLU A 458 -23.03 19.69 1.15
N GLY A 459 -22.23 18.97 0.35
CA GLY A 459 -20.90 19.36 -0.11
C GLY A 459 -19.74 18.92 0.81
N PHE A 460 -19.94 18.82 2.13
CA PHE A 460 -18.85 18.62 3.10
C PHE A 460 -18.92 17.29 3.86
N ALA A 461 -20.12 16.85 4.26
CA ALA A 461 -20.32 15.62 5.03
C ALA A 461 -21.59 14.90 4.56
N SER A 462 -21.46 13.63 4.18
CA SER A 462 -22.57 12.79 3.75
C SER A 462 -22.50 11.41 4.40
N LEU A 463 -23.65 10.76 4.49
CA LEU A 463 -23.73 9.32 4.76
C LEU A 463 -23.58 8.59 3.43
N ALA A 464 -22.76 7.54 3.39
CA ALA A 464 -22.56 6.72 2.20
C ALA A 464 -23.90 6.12 1.73
N GLU A 465 -24.27 6.41 0.49
CA GLU A 465 -25.53 5.94 -0.10
C GLU A 465 -25.60 4.41 -0.07
N ARG A 466 -26.75 3.85 0.31
CA ARG A 466 -26.96 2.40 0.44
C ARG A 466 -28.36 1.99 -0.01
N THR A 467 -28.45 0.90 -0.77
CA THR A 467 -29.72 0.25 -1.15
C THR A 467 -29.82 -1.12 -0.50
N ALA A 468 -30.96 -1.41 0.15
CA ALA A 468 -31.25 -2.73 0.70
C ALA A 468 -31.69 -3.69 -0.41
N ILE A 469 -31.21 -4.93 -0.37
CA ILE A 469 -31.60 -6.02 -1.25
C ILE A 469 -31.97 -7.22 -0.36
N ASP A 470 -33.25 -7.52 -0.32
CA ASP A 470 -33.78 -8.69 0.39
C ASP A 470 -33.42 -9.98 -0.36
N LEU A 471 -32.94 -10.99 0.36
CA LEU A 471 -32.65 -12.33 -0.15
C LEU A 471 -33.83 -13.31 0.08
N GLY A 472 -34.81 -12.93 0.90
CA GLY A 472 -36.03 -13.67 1.21
C GLY A 472 -37.02 -13.73 0.04
N VAL A 473 -37.10 -12.67 -0.79
CA VAL A 473 -37.91 -12.61 -2.03
C VAL A 473 -37.46 -13.58 -3.14
N GLY A 474 -36.42 -14.39 -2.89
CA GLY A 474 -35.94 -15.42 -3.80
C GLY A 474 -34.83 -14.94 -4.75
N ARG A 475 -33.96 -15.89 -5.13
CA ARG A 475 -32.69 -15.62 -5.82
C ARG A 475 -32.83 -14.74 -7.06
N SER A 476 -33.85 -14.97 -7.89
CA SER A 476 -34.02 -14.25 -9.17
C SER A 476 -34.33 -12.77 -8.96
N VAL A 477 -35.20 -12.46 -7.99
CA VAL A 477 -35.60 -11.08 -7.67
C VAL A 477 -34.44 -10.35 -6.99
N ALA A 478 -33.76 -11.00 -6.04
CA ALA A 478 -32.57 -10.45 -5.38
C ALA A 478 -31.41 -10.19 -6.36
N LEU A 479 -31.22 -11.06 -7.36
CA LEU A 479 -30.24 -10.87 -8.42
C LEU A 479 -30.57 -9.65 -9.29
N GLN A 480 -31.83 -9.54 -9.73
CA GLN A 480 -32.30 -8.40 -10.54
C GLN A 480 -32.18 -7.08 -9.77
N ALA A 481 -32.51 -7.06 -8.47
CA ALA A 481 -32.35 -5.88 -7.62
C ALA A 481 -30.89 -5.44 -7.50
N LEU A 482 -29.96 -6.38 -7.27
CA LEU A 482 -28.52 -6.07 -7.22
C LEU A 482 -27.98 -5.59 -8.58
N GLN A 483 -28.47 -6.17 -9.69
CA GLN A 483 -28.12 -5.77 -11.04
C GLN A 483 -28.55 -4.32 -11.32
N VAL A 484 -29.81 -3.96 -11.04
CA VAL A 484 -30.33 -2.58 -11.23
C VAL A 484 -29.54 -1.55 -10.40
N VAL A 485 -29.16 -1.86 -9.17
CA VAL A 485 -28.33 -0.95 -8.35
C VAL A 485 -26.91 -0.82 -8.91
N PHE A 486 -26.34 -1.91 -9.45
CA PHE A 486 -25.02 -1.89 -10.08
C PHE A 486 -25.01 -1.14 -11.43
N ASP A 487 -26.04 -1.30 -12.25
CA ASP A 487 -26.16 -0.59 -13.52
C ASP A 487 -26.35 0.92 -13.29
N LYS A 488 -27.24 1.31 -12.37
CA LYS A 488 -27.37 2.72 -11.94
C LYS A 488 -26.03 3.29 -11.44
N CYS A 489 -25.28 2.52 -10.65
CA CYS A 489 -23.94 2.90 -10.17
C CYS A 489 -22.94 3.12 -11.32
N ASN A 490 -23.02 2.34 -12.40
CA ASN A 490 -22.20 2.52 -13.60
C ASN A 490 -22.66 3.74 -14.43
N GLU A 491 -23.98 3.96 -14.56
CA GLU A 491 -24.56 5.14 -15.23
C GLU A 491 -24.19 6.46 -14.55
N THR A 492 -24.22 6.50 -13.21
CA THR A 492 -23.74 7.65 -12.41
C THR A 492 -22.22 7.74 -12.31
N ARG A 493 -21.48 6.82 -12.96
CA ARG A 493 -20.01 6.75 -13.01
C ARG A 493 -19.33 6.67 -11.64
N CYS A 494 -19.98 6.01 -10.68
CA CYS A 494 -19.37 5.68 -9.40
C CYS A 494 -18.35 4.53 -9.58
N GLU A 495 -17.38 4.40 -8.67
CA GLU A 495 -16.29 3.41 -8.79
C GLU A 495 -16.76 1.95 -8.67
N GLY A 496 -17.96 1.75 -8.15
CA GLY A 496 -18.60 0.46 -7.91
C GLY A 496 -19.38 0.44 -6.60
N LEU A 497 -19.61 -0.75 -6.07
CA LEU A 497 -20.36 -1.00 -4.84
C LEU A 497 -19.52 -1.77 -3.81
N VAL A 498 -19.79 -1.53 -2.53
CA VAL A 498 -19.38 -2.36 -1.40
C VAL A 498 -20.62 -3.08 -0.88
N ILE A 499 -20.67 -4.40 -1.04
CA ILE A 499 -21.78 -5.22 -0.57
C ILE A 499 -21.48 -5.72 0.84
N LYS A 500 -22.35 -5.39 1.78
CA LYS A 500 -22.29 -5.77 3.21
C LYS A 500 -23.51 -6.63 3.57
N ALA A 501 -23.36 -7.59 4.47
CA ALA A 501 -24.52 -8.28 5.05
C ALA A 501 -25.13 -7.39 6.15
N GLY A 502 -26.46 -7.29 6.21
CA GLY A 502 -27.13 -6.51 7.26
C GLY A 502 -26.73 -6.96 8.67
N ARG A 503 -26.50 -8.27 8.80
CA ARG A 503 -26.16 -8.98 10.05
C ARG A 503 -24.70 -9.42 10.17
N SER A 504 -23.77 -8.73 9.49
CA SER A 504 -22.33 -8.94 9.72
C SER A 504 -21.81 -7.98 10.79
N SER A 505 -21.13 -8.53 11.80
CA SER A 505 -20.20 -7.79 12.64
C SER A 505 -19.08 -7.17 11.79
N TYR A 506 -18.34 -6.22 12.35
CA TYR A 506 -17.41 -5.40 11.56
C TYR A 506 -16.32 -6.23 10.86
N MET A 507 -15.79 -7.24 11.56
CA MET A 507 -14.72 -8.13 11.08
C MET A 507 -15.23 -9.56 10.76
N ASP A 508 -16.51 -9.73 10.40
CA ASP A 508 -17.13 -11.05 10.21
C ASP A 508 -16.38 -11.93 9.18
N PRO A 509 -15.82 -13.10 9.58
CA PRO A 509 -15.07 -13.96 8.67
C PRO A 509 -15.97 -14.77 7.71
N ARG A 510 -17.27 -14.92 8.03
CA ARG A 510 -18.26 -15.64 7.22
C ARG A 510 -18.78 -14.74 6.10
N TRP A 511 -19.04 -13.47 6.41
CA TRP A 511 -19.69 -12.49 5.53
C TRP A 511 -18.78 -11.29 5.22
N ARG A 512 -17.53 -11.59 4.84
CA ARG A 512 -16.56 -10.60 4.34
C ARG A 512 -17.17 -9.74 3.25
N TRP A 513 -17.08 -8.42 3.39
CA TRP A 513 -17.65 -7.45 2.44
C TRP A 513 -17.12 -7.70 1.01
N VAL A 514 -17.95 -7.48 -0.02
CA VAL A 514 -17.57 -7.75 -1.41
C VAL A 514 -17.55 -6.46 -2.22
N LYS A 515 -16.41 -6.14 -2.84
CA LYS A 515 -16.28 -5.00 -3.77
C LYS A 515 -16.66 -5.44 -5.17
N LEU A 516 -17.79 -4.92 -5.67
CA LEU A 516 -18.31 -5.16 -7.02
C LEU A 516 -18.00 -3.95 -7.90
N LYS A 517 -17.36 -4.16 -9.04
CA LYS A 517 -16.91 -3.09 -9.93
C LYS A 517 -17.01 -3.48 -11.41
N LYS A 518 -17.22 -2.47 -12.27
CA LYS A 518 -17.10 -2.56 -13.73
C LYS A 518 -15.81 -3.27 -14.16
N ASP A 519 -14.65 -2.87 -13.63
CA ASP A 519 -13.33 -3.41 -14.00
C ASP A 519 -12.97 -4.78 -13.37
N TYR A 520 -13.81 -5.34 -12.50
CA TYR A 520 -13.57 -6.67 -11.88
C TYR A 520 -14.28 -7.81 -12.62
N ILE A 521 -15.27 -7.46 -13.44
CA ILE A 521 -16.06 -8.37 -14.28
C ILE A 521 -15.38 -8.44 -15.67
N PRO A 522 -15.12 -9.64 -16.22
CA PRO A 522 -14.53 -9.78 -17.55
C PRO A 522 -15.30 -9.01 -18.63
N ASN A 523 -14.58 -8.34 -19.53
CA ASN A 523 -15.11 -7.58 -20.67
C ASN A 523 -16.00 -6.36 -20.35
N LEU A 524 -16.24 -6.01 -19.08
CA LEU A 524 -16.98 -4.80 -18.72
C LEU A 524 -16.10 -3.59 -18.40
N GLY A 525 -14.81 -3.77 -18.10
CA GLY A 525 -13.85 -2.67 -17.89
C GLY A 525 -13.61 -1.82 -19.15
N ASP A 526 -12.90 -0.70 -18.99
CA ASP A 526 -12.55 0.17 -20.13
C ASP A 526 -11.40 -0.48 -20.92
N CYS A 527 -11.73 -1.23 -21.98
CA CYS A 527 -10.78 -1.92 -22.84
C CYS A 527 -10.47 -1.10 -24.11
N ILE A 528 -9.18 -0.91 -24.42
CA ILE A 528 -8.69 -0.26 -25.64
C ILE A 528 -7.44 -0.94 -26.20
N ASP A 529 -7.28 -0.90 -27.52
CA ASP A 529 -6.06 -1.36 -28.20
C ASP A 529 -4.99 -0.25 -28.21
N LEU A 530 -3.82 -0.56 -27.68
CA LEU A 530 -2.64 0.31 -27.63
C LEU A 530 -1.40 -0.40 -28.17
N VAL A 531 -0.30 0.34 -28.32
CA VAL A 531 0.93 -0.17 -28.94
C VAL A 531 1.89 -0.68 -27.88
N LEU A 532 2.29 -1.94 -28.00
CA LEU A 532 3.33 -2.57 -27.18
C LEU A 532 4.71 -2.35 -27.84
N LEU A 533 5.59 -1.66 -27.10
CA LEU A 533 6.86 -1.12 -27.59
C LEU A 533 8.10 -1.79 -26.99
N GLY A 534 7.98 -2.41 -25.81
CA GLY A 534 9.09 -3.09 -25.14
C GLY A 534 8.67 -3.89 -23.91
N ALA A 535 9.65 -4.46 -23.22
CA ALA A 535 9.45 -5.25 -22.00
C ALA A 535 10.62 -5.10 -21.01
N GLY A 536 10.40 -5.54 -19.78
CA GLY A 536 11.40 -5.63 -18.73
C GLY A 536 10.92 -6.47 -17.55
N TRP A 537 11.74 -6.55 -16.50
CA TRP A 537 11.42 -7.27 -15.28
C TRP A 537 11.01 -6.33 -14.14
N ASP A 538 10.10 -6.82 -13.31
CA ASP A 538 9.80 -6.25 -12.00
C ASP A 538 10.04 -7.32 -10.91
N PRO A 539 11.01 -7.13 -10.00
CA PRO A 539 11.26 -8.07 -8.91
C PRO A 539 10.02 -8.33 -8.05
N ASP A 540 9.16 -7.35 -7.80
CA ASP A 540 7.97 -7.56 -6.97
C ASP A 540 6.90 -8.40 -7.67
N ARG A 541 6.65 -8.16 -8.96
CA ARG A 541 5.82 -9.03 -9.78
C ARG A 541 6.40 -10.43 -9.90
N ALA A 542 7.72 -10.58 -10.03
CA ALA A 542 8.39 -11.89 -10.08
C ALA A 542 8.26 -12.66 -8.76
N ARG A 543 8.49 -12.00 -7.61
CA ARG A 543 8.24 -12.53 -6.25
C ARG A 543 6.79 -12.98 -6.09
N GLY A 544 5.83 -12.12 -6.46
CA GLY A 544 4.40 -12.44 -6.40
C GLY A 544 3.94 -13.57 -7.34
N LEU A 545 4.66 -13.81 -8.44
CA LEU A 545 4.46 -14.95 -9.33
C LEU A 545 5.26 -16.19 -8.91
N ARG A 546 6.14 -16.09 -7.90
CA ARG A 546 7.10 -17.12 -7.47
C ARG A 546 7.96 -17.64 -8.64
N VAL A 547 8.54 -16.71 -9.40
CA VAL A 547 9.44 -16.98 -10.53
C VAL A 547 10.74 -16.20 -10.40
N ASP A 548 11.73 -16.55 -11.23
CA ASP A 548 13.03 -15.87 -11.27
C ASP A 548 12.88 -14.38 -11.64
N THR A 549 13.69 -13.53 -11.05
CA THR A 549 13.63 -12.06 -11.20
C THR A 549 14.04 -11.58 -12.60
N SER A 550 14.62 -12.44 -13.44
CA SER A 550 14.89 -12.18 -14.85
C SER A 550 13.71 -12.44 -15.80
N VAL A 551 12.58 -12.99 -15.32
CA VAL A 551 11.39 -13.20 -16.16
C VAL A 551 10.80 -11.85 -16.56
N LEU A 552 10.59 -11.66 -17.87
CA LEU A 552 9.92 -10.47 -18.39
C LEU A 552 8.48 -10.49 -17.91
N THR A 553 8.17 -9.51 -17.05
CA THR A 553 6.97 -9.43 -16.21
C THR A 553 6.25 -8.10 -16.36
N THR A 554 6.88 -7.14 -17.05
CA THR A 554 6.39 -5.78 -17.27
C THR A 554 6.54 -5.42 -18.75
N PHE A 555 5.50 -4.85 -19.34
CA PHE A 555 5.38 -4.52 -20.76
C PHE A 555 5.14 -3.02 -20.94
N TYR A 556 5.72 -2.42 -21.97
CA TYR A 556 5.70 -0.96 -22.15
C TYR A 556 4.73 -0.55 -23.24
N ILE A 557 3.69 0.18 -22.83
CA ILE A 557 2.56 0.57 -23.67
C ILE A 557 2.69 2.03 -24.08
N GLY A 558 2.38 2.33 -25.33
CA GLY A 558 2.37 3.68 -25.88
C GLY A 558 1.29 3.89 -26.94
N VAL A 559 1.28 5.09 -27.50
CA VAL A 559 0.30 5.55 -28.50
C VAL A 559 1.00 6.22 -29.67
N LEU A 560 0.49 6.02 -30.90
CA LEU A 560 1.04 6.66 -32.10
C LEU A 560 0.60 8.13 -32.15
N THR A 561 1.57 9.06 -32.20
CA THR A 561 1.29 10.51 -32.14
C THR A 561 1.27 11.20 -33.49
N ASN A 562 2.09 10.74 -34.46
CA ASN A 562 2.20 11.34 -35.80
C ASN A 562 1.44 10.55 -36.89
N HIS A 563 0.32 9.89 -36.52
CA HIS A 563 -0.42 8.95 -37.38
C HIS A 563 -0.64 9.43 -38.83
N GLU A 564 -1.16 10.64 -39.05
CA GLU A 564 -1.41 11.15 -40.41
C GLU A 564 -0.13 11.25 -41.26
N LYS A 565 1.01 11.62 -40.66
CA LYS A 565 2.30 11.71 -41.37
C LYS A 565 2.89 10.33 -41.68
N VAL A 566 2.63 9.33 -40.85
CA VAL A 566 3.02 7.92 -41.10
C VAL A 566 2.17 7.34 -42.23
N LYS A 567 0.85 7.59 -42.18
CA LYS A 567 -0.14 7.20 -43.19
C LYS A 567 0.15 7.83 -44.56
N SER A 568 0.60 9.09 -44.58
CA SER A 568 1.09 9.77 -45.79
C SER A 568 2.57 9.47 -46.13
N ARG A 569 3.23 8.57 -45.39
CA ARG A 569 4.63 8.13 -45.57
C ARG A 569 5.69 9.26 -45.54
N LEU A 570 5.40 10.36 -44.85
CA LEU A 570 6.31 11.50 -44.68
C LEU A 570 7.29 11.33 -43.52
N GLU A 571 6.90 10.60 -42.47
CA GLU A 571 7.72 10.37 -41.28
C GLU A 571 7.70 8.90 -40.85
N SER A 572 8.72 8.47 -40.11
CA SER A 572 8.69 7.20 -39.37
C SER A 572 7.74 7.29 -38.17
N PRO A 573 7.21 6.15 -37.66
CA PRO A 573 6.31 6.16 -36.50
C PRO A 573 6.97 6.79 -35.26
N HIS A 574 6.27 7.75 -34.64
CA HIS A 574 6.64 8.34 -33.36
C HIS A 574 5.64 7.96 -32.27
N PHE A 575 6.11 7.30 -31.22
CA PHE A 575 5.27 6.85 -30.11
C PHE A 575 5.58 7.60 -28.82
N GLU A 576 4.54 8.06 -28.11
CA GLU A 576 4.67 8.42 -26.70
C GLU A 576 4.46 7.14 -25.88
N ILE A 577 5.45 6.72 -25.09
CA ILE A 577 5.26 5.66 -24.09
C ILE A 577 4.41 6.24 -22.96
N LEU A 578 3.25 5.64 -22.71
CA LEU A 578 2.31 6.11 -21.69
C LEU A 578 2.65 5.50 -20.33
N PHE A 579 2.64 4.16 -20.23
CA PHE A 579 2.79 3.46 -18.96
C PHE A 579 3.39 2.05 -19.11
N PRO A 580 4.05 1.52 -18.06
CA PRO A 580 4.31 0.09 -17.91
C PRO A 580 3.08 -0.67 -17.42
N VAL A 581 2.87 -1.90 -17.90
CA VAL A 581 1.83 -2.82 -17.43
C VAL A 581 2.42 -4.17 -17.05
N SER A 582 2.20 -4.59 -15.79
CA SER A 582 2.75 -5.83 -15.24
C SER A 582 1.67 -6.88 -14.89
N TYR A 583 0.40 -6.52 -15.06
CA TYR A 583 -0.77 -7.33 -14.67
C TYR A 583 -1.69 -7.58 -15.89
N GLY A 584 -2.64 -8.50 -15.75
CA GLY A 584 -3.55 -8.93 -16.81
C GLY A 584 -3.29 -10.37 -17.22
N LEU A 585 -2.16 -10.61 -17.92
CA LEU A 585 -1.73 -11.95 -18.33
C LEU A 585 -1.63 -12.93 -17.14
N ASP A 586 -2.08 -14.16 -17.38
CA ASP A 586 -1.85 -15.31 -16.50
C ASP A 586 -0.43 -15.91 -16.71
N ARG A 587 -0.17 -17.07 -16.10
CA ARG A 587 1.15 -17.72 -16.13
C ARG A 587 1.50 -18.30 -17.51
N ASP A 588 0.53 -18.86 -18.20
CA ASP A 588 0.74 -19.59 -19.45
C ASP A 588 0.83 -18.63 -20.63
N ALA A 589 -0.01 -17.57 -20.64
CA ALA A 589 0.13 -16.46 -21.57
C ALA A 589 1.47 -15.71 -21.37
N LEU A 590 1.91 -15.51 -20.12
CA LEU A 590 3.20 -14.89 -19.83
C LEU A 590 4.40 -15.75 -20.27
N GLU A 591 4.32 -17.07 -20.14
CA GLU A 591 5.34 -18.00 -20.66
C GLU A 591 5.32 -18.07 -22.19
N MET A 592 4.14 -18.03 -22.83
CA MET A 592 4.04 -17.93 -24.29
C MET A 592 4.73 -16.65 -24.80
N VAL A 593 4.48 -15.52 -24.16
CA VAL A 593 5.09 -14.22 -24.49
C VAL A 593 6.61 -14.26 -24.28
N ASN A 594 7.09 -14.71 -23.11
CA ASN A 594 8.52 -14.87 -22.87
C ASN A 594 9.16 -15.85 -23.87
N SER A 595 8.43 -16.88 -24.33
CA SER A 595 8.89 -17.83 -25.35
C SER A 595 9.01 -17.21 -26.74
N LYS A 596 8.02 -16.42 -27.21
CA LYS A 596 8.10 -15.70 -28.50
C LYS A 596 9.30 -14.73 -28.53
N ILE A 597 9.65 -14.12 -27.39
CA ILE A 597 10.82 -13.26 -27.24
C ILE A 597 12.12 -14.09 -27.25
N ARG A 598 12.23 -15.09 -26.36
CA ARG A 598 13.41 -15.97 -26.20
C ARG A 598 13.78 -16.74 -27.48
N LEU A 599 12.79 -17.10 -28.30
CA LEU A 599 12.98 -17.79 -29.59
C LEU A 599 13.21 -16.82 -30.76
N GLY A 600 13.28 -15.51 -30.52
CA GLY A 600 13.52 -14.50 -31.55
C GLY A 600 12.36 -14.27 -32.53
N SER A 601 11.21 -14.91 -32.31
CA SER A 601 9.98 -14.70 -33.10
C SER A 601 9.50 -13.24 -33.01
N TRP A 602 9.63 -12.66 -31.82
CA TRP A 602 9.53 -11.21 -31.60
C TRP A 602 10.96 -10.67 -31.41
N ARG A 603 11.53 -10.09 -32.48
CA ARG A 603 12.89 -9.53 -32.45
C ARG A 603 12.97 -8.32 -31.52
N THR A 604 14.03 -8.24 -30.74
CA THR A 604 14.23 -7.22 -29.71
C THR A 604 15.64 -6.66 -29.73
N LYS A 605 15.77 -5.36 -29.39
CA LYS A 605 17.04 -4.73 -29.06
C LYS A 605 17.15 -4.49 -27.55
N PRO A 606 18.35 -4.56 -26.95
CA PRO A 606 18.56 -4.14 -25.56
C PRO A 606 18.33 -2.63 -25.42
N TYR A 607 17.79 -2.21 -24.27
CA TYR A 607 17.71 -0.81 -23.88
C TYR A 607 18.90 -0.48 -22.97
N ASP A 608 19.80 0.42 -23.42
CA ASP A 608 20.91 0.90 -22.58
C ASP A 608 20.38 1.92 -21.55
N LYS A 609 20.34 1.52 -20.27
CA LYS A 609 19.85 2.38 -19.18
C LYS A 609 20.84 3.48 -18.78
N ASP A 610 22.09 3.42 -19.22
CA ASP A 610 23.18 4.28 -18.74
C ASP A 610 23.68 5.27 -19.82
N ASP A 611 23.50 4.97 -21.11
CA ASP A 611 24.03 5.76 -22.24
C ASP A 611 22.93 6.38 -23.14
N PRO A 612 22.66 7.71 -23.02
CA PRO A 612 21.66 8.41 -23.84
C PRO A 612 21.96 8.48 -25.35
N PHE A 613 23.19 8.23 -25.79
CA PHE A 613 23.59 8.23 -27.20
C PHE A 613 23.31 6.85 -27.82
N LYS A 614 23.71 5.76 -27.14
CA LYS A 614 23.33 4.39 -27.55
C LYS A 614 21.82 4.21 -27.60
N ARG A 615 21.05 4.82 -26.68
CA ARG A 615 19.56 4.83 -26.72
C ARG A 615 18.96 5.37 -28.02
N ARG A 616 19.66 6.26 -28.74
CA ARG A 616 19.24 6.82 -30.04
C ARG A 616 19.73 5.97 -31.21
N LEU A 617 20.84 5.26 -31.05
CA LEU A 617 21.46 4.41 -32.07
C LEU A 617 20.99 2.94 -32.06
N ILE A 618 19.90 2.61 -31.36
CA ILE A 618 19.35 1.25 -31.25
C ILE A 618 18.97 0.63 -32.62
N GLY A 619 18.81 1.45 -33.68
CA GLY A 619 18.50 0.97 -35.03
C GLY A 619 17.05 0.51 -35.20
N LEU A 620 16.13 1.17 -34.50
CA LEU A 620 14.69 0.91 -34.61
C LEU A 620 14.11 1.52 -35.88
N SER A 621 13.06 0.92 -36.42
CA SER A 621 12.28 1.46 -37.55
C SER A 621 11.31 2.58 -37.15
N TRP A 622 11.33 2.98 -35.88
CA TRP A 622 10.42 3.90 -35.22
C TRP A 622 11.17 4.70 -34.14
N THR A 623 10.60 5.83 -33.75
CA THR A 623 11.13 6.72 -32.71
C THR A 623 10.15 6.81 -31.54
N TYR A 624 10.62 7.26 -30.38
CA TYR A 624 9.76 7.38 -29.20
C TYR A 624 10.16 8.52 -28.28
N ARG A 625 9.20 8.94 -27.45
CA ARG A 625 9.41 9.70 -26.23
C ARG A 625 9.01 8.83 -25.04
N MET A 626 9.68 9.05 -23.91
CA MET A 626 9.41 8.42 -22.63
C MET A 626 9.27 9.51 -21.56
N PRO A 627 8.13 9.58 -20.84
CA PRO A 627 7.94 10.47 -19.71
C PRO A 627 8.99 10.27 -18.61
N ARG A 628 9.30 11.36 -17.89
CA ARG A 628 10.18 11.31 -16.71
C ARG A 628 9.49 10.57 -15.57
N GLY A 629 10.25 9.79 -14.80
CA GLY A 629 9.76 9.03 -13.64
C GLY A 629 9.36 7.57 -13.94
N ILE A 630 9.08 7.22 -15.20
CA ILE A 630 8.79 5.84 -15.59
C ILE A 630 10.07 4.98 -15.52
N LYS A 631 9.98 3.78 -14.93
CA LYS A 631 11.07 2.78 -14.92
C LYS A 631 11.46 2.43 -16.35
N THR A 632 12.76 2.33 -16.65
CA THR A 632 13.20 2.00 -18.01
C THR A 632 12.88 0.55 -18.39
N PRO A 633 12.54 0.26 -19.66
CA PRO A 633 12.49 -1.10 -20.19
C PRO A 633 13.88 -1.74 -20.19
N SER A 634 13.92 -3.06 -20.29
CA SER A 634 15.15 -3.83 -20.51
C SER A 634 15.39 -4.08 -22.00
N ILE A 635 14.31 -4.18 -22.78
CA ILE A 635 14.30 -4.42 -24.22
C ILE A 635 13.21 -3.62 -24.93
N LEU A 636 13.45 -3.25 -26.19
CA LEU A 636 12.46 -2.69 -27.11
C LEU A 636 12.25 -3.64 -28.30
N PHE A 637 11.03 -3.69 -28.86
CA PHE A 637 10.72 -4.55 -30.02
C PHE A 637 11.13 -3.88 -31.34
N GLU A 638 11.81 -4.61 -32.24
CA GLU A 638 12.21 -4.04 -33.55
C GLU A 638 11.00 -3.65 -34.41
N LYS A 639 9.87 -4.36 -34.23
CA LYS A 639 8.54 -4.05 -34.77
C LYS A 639 7.56 -3.90 -33.59
N PRO A 640 6.85 -2.76 -33.47
CA PRO A 640 5.80 -2.61 -32.45
C PRO A 640 4.67 -3.62 -32.65
N LEU A 641 3.99 -3.99 -31.56
CA LEU A 641 2.89 -4.95 -31.53
C LEU A 641 1.59 -4.27 -31.10
N CYS A 642 0.43 -4.80 -31.48
CA CYS A 642 -0.87 -4.38 -30.95
C CYS A 642 -1.20 -5.14 -29.66
N ALA A 643 -1.76 -4.47 -28.65
CA ALA A 643 -2.15 -5.07 -27.39
C ALA A 643 -3.46 -4.48 -26.81
N GLU A 644 -4.37 -5.36 -26.42
CA GLU A 644 -5.64 -5.03 -25.77
C GLU A 644 -5.40 -4.81 -24.27
N ILE A 645 -5.66 -3.59 -23.78
CA ILE A 645 -5.44 -3.19 -22.38
C ILE A 645 -6.77 -2.79 -21.73
N MET A 646 -7.08 -3.38 -20.58
CA MET A 646 -8.20 -2.99 -19.72
C MET A 646 -7.75 -2.02 -18.64
N GLY A 647 -8.51 -0.95 -18.40
CA GLY A 647 -8.39 -0.07 -17.24
C GLY A 647 -9.67 0.04 -16.42
N ALA A 648 -9.57 0.79 -15.31
CA ALA A 648 -10.66 1.14 -14.40
C ALA A 648 -10.97 2.65 -14.51
N GLY A 649 -11.22 3.12 -15.73
CA GLY A 649 -11.25 4.54 -16.08
C GLY A 649 -9.89 5.08 -16.56
N PHE A 650 -9.82 6.38 -16.79
CA PHE A 650 -8.64 7.08 -17.31
C PHE A 650 -8.08 8.11 -16.31
N LEU A 651 -6.78 8.38 -16.38
CA LEU A 651 -6.09 9.50 -15.73
C LEU A 651 -5.55 10.45 -16.81
N LYS A 652 -5.51 11.76 -16.54
CA LYS A 652 -4.85 12.72 -17.45
C LYS A 652 -3.36 12.81 -17.12
N LEU A 653 -2.49 12.67 -18.13
CA LEU A 653 -1.05 12.71 -17.88
C LEU A 653 -0.56 14.13 -17.52
N PRO A 654 0.31 14.30 -16.50
CA PRO A 654 0.89 15.59 -16.13
C PRO A 654 1.55 16.29 -17.31
N SER A 655 1.33 17.60 -17.43
CA SER A 655 1.90 18.45 -18.50
C SER A 655 1.65 17.95 -19.93
N SER A 656 0.61 17.13 -20.14
CA SER A 656 0.23 16.54 -21.43
C SER A 656 -1.26 16.71 -21.72
N GLN A 657 -1.65 16.54 -22.98
CA GLN A 657 -3.05 16.42 -23.39
C GLN A 657 -3.48 14.96 -23.55
N LEU A 658 -2.55 14.01 -23.41
CA LEU A 658 -2.82 12.57 -23.45
C LEU A 658 -3.37 12.07 -22.11
N TYR A 659 -4.01 10.91 -22.16
CA TYR A 659 -4.53 10.18 -21.01
C TYR A 659 -3.90 8.79 -20.94
N GLU A 660 -3.90 8.20 -19.76
CA GLU A 660 -3.54 6.79 -19.53
C GLU A 660 -4.70 6.02 -18.88
N LEU A 661 -4.65 4.69 -18.93
CA LEU A 661 -5.61 3.83 -18.25
C LEU A 661 -5.24 3.70 -16.76
N ARG A 662 -6.23 3.89 -15.88
CA ARG A 662 -6.06 3.68 -14.44
C ARG A 662 -6.01 2.18 -14.12
N PHE A 663 -5.02 1.74 -13.35
CA PHE A 663 -4.79 0.33 -12.96
C PHE A 663 -4.76 -0.66 -14.15
N PRO A 664 -3.90 -0.42 -15.17
CA PRO A 664 -3.95 -1.11 -16.46
C PRO A 664 -3.64 -2.60 -16.35
N ARG A 665 -4.29 -3.40 -17.21
CA ARG A 665 -4.18 -4.86 -17.29
C ARG A 665 -4.14 -5.31 -18.74
N LEU A 666 -3.02 -5.89 -19.16
CA LEU A 666 -2.82 -6.47 -20.48
C LEU A 666 -3.68 -7.72 -20.66
N GLN A 667 -4.72 -7.66 -21.51
CA GLN A 667 -5.63 -8.78 -21.77
C GLN A 667 -5.05 -9.72 -22.84
N LYS A 668 -4.68 -9.16 -24.00
CA LYS A 668 -4.11 -9.90 -25.13
C LYS A 668 -3.00 -9.07 -25.79
N ILE A 669 -1.94 -9.74 -26.25
CA ILE A 669 -1.07 -9.22 -27.30
C ILE A 669 -1.49 -9.92 -28.59
N PHE A 670 -1.78 -9.16 -29.64
CA PHE A 670 -2.12 -9.73 -30.95
C PHE A 670 -0.87 -10.19 -31.68
N ASP A 671 -1.01 -11.23 -32.50
CA ASP A 671 0.04 -11.52 -33.47
C ASP A 671 0.00 -10.47 -34.60
N PRO A 672 1.13 -10.04 -35.19
CA PRO A 672 1.13 -9.10 -36.31
C PRO A 672 0.35 -9.56 -37.55
N SER A 673 0.00 -10.84 -37.62
CA SER A 673 -0.91 -11.42 -38.62
C SER A 673 -2.40 -11.28 -38.29
N GLU A 674 -2.77 -11.03 -37.02
CA GLU A 674 -4.14 -10.76 -36.56
C GLU A 674 -4.46 -9.26 -36.51
N ARG A 675 -3.56 -8.46 -35.92
CA ARG A 675 -3.63 -6.99 -35.82
C ARG A 675 -2.23 -6.38 -35.83
N SER A 676 -2.06 -5.34 -36.62
CA SER A 676 -0.87 -4.49 -36.67
C SER A 676 -0.91 -3.41 -35.57
N TYR A 677 0.24 -2.85 -35.22
CA TYR A 677 0.29 -1.65 -34.37
C TYR A 677 -0.46 -0.45 -35.01
N ALA A 678 -0.68 -0.48 -36.32
CA ALA A 678 -1.44 0.53 -37.06
C ALA A 678 -2.97 0.48 -36.79
N ASP A 679 -3.46 -0.65 -36.26
CA ASP A 679 -4.88 -0.84 -35.91
C ASP A 679 -5.20 -0.40 -34.46
N ALA A 680 -4.17 -0.08 -33.67
CA ALA A 680 -4.31 0.46 -32.31
C ALA A 680 -4.74 1.94 -32.31
N LEU A 681 -5.25 2.43 -31.17
CA LEU A 681 -5.71 3.81 -31.07
C LEU A 681 -4.60 4.84 -31.39
N THR A 682 -5.00 5.91 -32.09
CA THR A 682 -4.20 7.12 -32.24
C THR A 682 -4.26 7.99 -30.99
N SER A 683 -3.36 8.95 -30.87
CA SER A 683 -3.40 9.99 -29.81
C SER A 683 -4.75 10.71 -29.73
N THR A 684 -5.39 11.01 -30.88
CA THR A 684 -6.70 11.66 -30.94
C THR A 684 -7.85 10.74 -30.52
N ALA A 685 -7.84 9.48 -30.95
CA ALA A 685 -8.86 8.50 -30.58
C ALA A 685 -8.77 8.12 -29.08
N LEU A 686 -7.57 8.06 -28.52
CA LEU A 686 -7.32 7.86 -27.09
C LEU A 686 -7.92 9.00 -26.24
N ILE A 687 -7.75 10.26 -26.66
CA ILE A 687 -8.37 11.42 -26.00
C ILE A 687 -9.90 11.34 -26.06
N ALA A 688 -10.47 10.95 -27.22
CA ALA A 688 -11.91 10.78 -27.36
C ALA A 688 -12.46 9.68 -26.45
N ALA A 689 -11.80 8.51 -26.37
CA ALA A 689 -12.17 7.41 -25.47
C ALA A 689 -12.10 7.82 -23.99
N ALA A 690 -11.06 8.55 -23.59
CA ALA A 690 -10.93 9.08 -22.23
C ALA A 690 -12.04 10.09 -21.89
N HIS A 691 -12.32 11.04 -22.80
CA HIS A 691 -13.42 11.99 -22.65
C HIS A 691 -14.79 11.30 -22.60
N GLN A 692 -14.99 10.18 -23.31
CA GLN A 692 -16.23 9.40 -23.24
C GLN A 692 -16.37 8.63 -21.92
N SER A 693 -15.30 8.02 -21.39
CA SER A 693 -15.30 7.31 -20.11
C SER A 693 -15.55 8.24 -18.92
N LEU A 694 -14.83 9.37 -18.86
CA LEU A 694 -15.11 10.46 -17.91
C LEU A 694 -16.47 11.14 -18.20
N GLY A 695 -16.97 10.96 -19.43
CA GLY A 695 -18.19 11.49 -20.01
C GLY A 695 -18.27 13.01 -19.90
N TYR A 696 -17.23 13.66 -20.40
CA TYR A 696 -17.19 15.09 -20.69
C TYR A 696 -18.13 15.40 -21.87
N SER A 697 -18.76 16.57 -21.88
CA SER A 697 -19.63 17.00 -22.98
C SER A 697 -18.83 17.17 -24.28
N SER A 698 -18.99 16.23 -25.22
CA SER A 698 -18.45 16.36 -26.57
C SER A 698 -19.11 17.52 -27.32
N GLY A 699 -18.34 18.56 -27.65
CA GLY A 699 -18.77 19.60 -28.58
C GLY A 699 -18.93 19.03 -29.99
N THR A 700 -20.18 18.83 -30.42
CA THR A 700 -20.60 18.64 -31.82
C THR A 700 -19.76 17.68 -32.66
N VAL A 701 -19.60 16.44 -32.20
CA VAL A 701 -19.36 15.29 -33.08
C VAL A 701 -20.34 14.20 -32.68
N ASN A 702 -21.28 13.85 -33.57
CA ASN A 702 -22.08 12.64 -33.41
C ASN A 702 -21.12 11.45 -33.51
N PRO A 703 -21.02 10.59 -32.48
CA PRO A 703 -20.32 9.32 -32.63
C PRO A 703 -21.05 8.51 -33.70
N HIS A 704 -20.33 7.95 -34.68
CA HIS A 704 -20.88 6.82 -35.42
C HIS A 704 -21.21 5.73 -34.39
N PRO A 705 -22.41 5.11 -34.43
CA PRO A 705 -22.71 4.01 -33.55
C PRO A 705 -21.70 2.89 -33.79
N SER A 706 -21.09 2.39 -32.72
CA SER A 706 -20.30 1.16 -32.77
C SER A 706 -21.16 0.05 -33.39
N PRO A 707 -20.70 -0.67 -34.43
CA PRO A 707 -21.50 -1.69 -35.08
C PRO A 707 -22.08 -2.68 -34.08
N GLN A 708 -23.39 -2.91 -34.16
CA GLN A 708 -24.13 -3.78 -33.22
C GLN A 708 -23.66 -5.26 -33.29
N ASP A 709 -22.87 -5.61 -34.31
CA ASP A 709 -22.20 -6.91 -34.48
C ASP A 709 -21.16 -7.24 -33.40
N ASP A 710 -20.55 -6.25 -32.72
CA ASP A 710 -19.52 -6.55 -31.70
C ASP A 710 -20.13 -7.21 -30.45
N SER A 711 -21.45 -7.10 -30.23
CA SER A 711 -22.19 -7.93 -29.25
C SER A 711 -22.07 -9.42 -29.56
N ILE A 712 -22.15 -9.79 -30.85
CA ILE A 712 -22.00 -11.18 -31.30
C ILE A 712 -20.53 -11.60 -31.21
N ARG A 713 -19.58 -10.75 -31.59
CA ARG A 713 -18.15 -11.07 -31.42
C ARG A 713 -17.74 -11.19 -29.95
N ALA A 714 -18.33 -10.42 -29.03
CA ALA A 714 -18.17 -10.60 -27.58
C ALA A 714 -18.72 -11.95 -27.10
N LEU A 715 -19.90 -12.36 -27.58
CA LEU A 715 -20.46 -13.69 -27.31
C LEU A 715 -19.56 -14.83 -27.82
N TRP A 716 -18.99 -14.71 -29.03
CA TRP A 716 -18.04 -15.72 -29.55
C TRP A 716 -16.72 -15.75 -28.75
N ARG A 717 -16.20 -14.61 -28.29
CA ARG A 717 -15.07 -14.56 -27.34
C ARG A 717 -15.38 -15.29 -26.02
N SER A 718 -16.64 -15.26 -25.55
CA SER A 718 -17.06 -15.94 -24.30
C SER A 718 -17.00 -17.48 -24.36
N ALA A 719 -17.02 -18.08 -25.55
CA ALA A 719 -16.92 -19.53 -25.70
C ALA A 719 -15.50 -20.05 -25.42
N SER A 720 -14.48 -19.36 -25.94
CA SER A 720 -13.07 -19.76 -25.85
C SER A 720 -12.39 -19.40 -24.52
N ALA A 721 -13.00 -18.53 -23.71
CA ALA A 721 -12.40 -18.01 -22.47
C ALA A 721 -12.85 -18.72 -21.17
N LYS A 722 -13.62 -19.80 -21.24
CA LYS A 722 -14.28 -20.47 -20.09
C LYS A 722 -13.35 -21.10 -19.03
N THR A 723 -12.03 -21.04 -19.20
CA THR A 723 -11.04 -21.62 -18.28
C THR A 723 -9.92 -20.63 -17.90
N LEU A 724 -10.23 -19.33 -17.83
CA LEU A 724 -9.25 -18.28 -17.51
C LEU A 724 -9.55 -17.57 -16.19
N THR A 725 -9.03 -18.08 -15.07
CA THR A 725 -8.64 -17.27 -13.90
C THR A 725 -7.87 -18.06 -12.85
N ASP A 726 -6.68 -17.57 -12.49
CA ASP A 726 -6.21 -17.60 -11.10
C ASP A 726 -5.59 -16.22 -10.79
N ILE A 727 -6.33 -15.40 -10.06
CA ILE A 727 -5.84 -14.13 -9.52
C ILE A 727 -5.69 -14.38 -8.03
N THR A 728 -4.45 -14.62 -7.60
CA THR A 728 -4.10 -15.18 -6.29
C THR A 728 -4.75 -14.44 -5.12
N GLU A 729 -5.73 -15.10 -4.49
CA GLU A 729 -6.11 -14.80 -3.12
C GLU A 729 -5.07 -15.41 -2.15
N PHE A 730 -4.86 -14.75 -1.01
CA PHE A 730 -4.17 -15.38 0.10
C PHE A 730 -5.10 -16.45 0.71
N PRO A 731 -4.63 -17.71 0.91
CA PRO A 731 -5.51 -18.81 1.26
C PRO A 731 -6.16 -18.64 2.62
N THR A 732 -7.49 -18.78 2.67
CA THR A 732 -8.23 -19.02 3.91
C THR A 732 -8.35 -20.54 4.08
N PRO A 733 -8.03 -21.12 5.25
CA PRO A 733 -8.03 -22.57 5.42
C PRO A 733 -9.43 -23.17 5.18
N SER A 734 -9.49 -24.22 4.37
CA SER A 734 -10.70 -25.01 4.15
C SER A 734 -10.50 -26.41 4.73
N PRO A 735 -11.44 -26.95 5.51
CA PRO A 735 -11.32 -28.28 6.08
C PRO A 735 -11.43 -29.36 5.00
N GLU A 736 -10.70 -30.45 5.20
CA GLU A 736 -10.63 -31.57 4.26
C GLU A 736 -11.99 -32.30 4.13
N ARG A 737 -12.21 -32.94 2.97
CA ARG A 737 -13.25 -33.95 2.78
C ARG A 737 -12.69 -35.14 1.98
N PRO A 738 -13.05 -36.38 2.33
CA PRO A 738 -12.50 -37.56 1.67
C PRO A 738 -13.01 -37.71 0.24
N SER A 739 -12.15 -38.23 -0.64
CA SER A 739 -12.44 -38.46 -2.05
C SER A 739 -13.14 -39.82 -2.30
N PRO A 740 -14.12 -39.89 -3.22
CA PRO A 740 -14.76 -41.16 -3.57
C PRO A 740 -13.83 -42.04 -4.42
N ARG A 741 -13.92 -43.36 -4.24
CA ARG A 741 -13.21 -44.35 -5.08
C ARG A 741 -13.67 -44.25 -6.53
N ARG A 742 -12.73 -44.28 -7.48
CA ARG A 742 -13.02 -44.44 -8.92
C ARG A 742 -12.56 -45.82 -9.38
N MET A 743 -13.43 -46.54 -10.11
CA MET A 743 -13.15 -47.87 -10.63
C MET A 743 -12.17 -47.86 -11.80
N GLN A 744 -11.53 -49.01 -12.05
CA GLN A 744 -10.64 -49.27 -13.18
C GLN A 744 -11.43 -49.66 -14.44
N SER A 745 -10.91 -49.30 -15.62
CA SER A 745 -11.27 -49.92 -16.90
C SER A 745 -10.18 -49.65 -17.95
N ALA A 746 -9.54 -50.69 -18.49
CA ALA A 746 -8.50 -50.57 -19.52
C ALA A 746 -8.33 -51.88 -20.34
N PRO A 747 -8.09 -51.80 -21.65
CA PRO A 747 -7.39 -52.82 -22.46
C PRO A 747 -6.01 -52.29 -22.92
N GLN A 748 -4.87 -52.92 -22.59
CA GLN A 748 -4.24 -54.08 -23.26
C GLN A 748 -3.71 -53.77 -24.68
N LEU A 749 -2.40 -53.52 -24.89
CA LEU A 749 -1.25 -54.45 -25.13
C LEU A 749 -0.89 -54.51 -26.65
N PRO A 750 0.29 -55.01 -27.12
CA PRO A 750 1.34 -55.82 -26.47
C PRO A 750 2.79 -55.26 -26.55
N THR A 751 3.81 -56.13 -26.45
CA THR A 751 5.24 -55.86 -26.11
C THR A 751 6.24 -56.40 -27.16
N PHE A 752 7.54 -56.00 -27.10
CA PHE A 752 8.70 -56.91 -26.87
C PHE A 752 10.07 -56.16 -26.68
N LYS A 753 11.16 -56.92 -26.48
CA LYS A 753 12.45 -56.63 -25.78
C LYS A 753 13.70 -56.58 -26.74
N PRO A 754 15.00 -56.59 -26.31
CA PRO A 754 15.80 -55.69 -25.44
C PRO A 754 17.28 -55.43 -25.92
N SER A 755 18.13 -54.82 -25.05
CA SER A 755 19.62 -54.93 -24.91
C SER A 755 20.52 -53.80 -25.47
N PRO A 756 21.77 -53.59 -24.96
CA PRO A 756 22.42 -54.03 -23.70
C PRO A 756 22.97 -52.84 -22.84
N ARG A 757 23.89 -53.10 -21.89
CA ARG A 757 24.49 -52.13 -20.93
C ARG A 757 25.91 -51.68 -21.29
N THR A 758 26.38 -50.57 -20.72
CA THR A 758 27.81 -50.15 -20.64
C THR A 758 28.24 -49.74 -19.21
N PRO A 759 29.54 -49.84 -18.85
CA PRO A 759 30.03 -49.66 -17.47
C PRO A 759 30.74 -48.31 -17.20
N SER A 760 31.07 -48.06 -15.92
CA SER A 760 31.77 -46.86 -15.40
C SER A 760 33.23 -47.12 -14.97
N PRO A 761 34.17 -46.18 -15.19
CA PRO A 761 35.51 -46.22 -14.56
C PRO A 761 35.79 -45.03 -13.59
N ARG A 762 36.90 -45.12 -12.85
CA ARG A 762 37.43 -44.10 -11.92
C ARG A 762 38.77 -43.52 -12.40
N SER A 763 39.04 -42.26 -12.06
CA SER A 763 40.35 -41.62 -11.75
C SER A 763 41.68 -42.19 -12.28
N ARG A 764 42.50 -41.34 -12.96
CA ARG A 764 43.80 -40.82 -12.41
C ARG A 764 44.43 -39.72 -13.29
N GLN A 765 45.58 -39.21 -12.83
CA GLN A 765 46.33 -38.00 -13.24
C GLN A 765 47.21 -38.16 -14.52
N PRO A 766 47.91 -37.10 -15.01
CA PRO A 766 48.36 -36.97 -16.41
C PRO A 766 49.89 -37.08 -16.63
N GLN A 767 50.34 -37.13 -17.91
CA GLN A 767 51.35 -36.23 -18.53
C GLN A 767 51.69 -36.60 -20.01
N GLU A 768 52.54 -35.77 -20.63
CA GLU A 768 53.46 -36.02 -21.79
C GLU A 768 53.01 -35.94 -23.28
N SER A 769 53.43 -34.80 -23.89
CA SER A 769 54.34 -34.64 -25.05
C SER A 769 53.90 -34.65 -26.54
N SER A 770 54.58 -33.79 -27.31
CA SER A 770 54.37 -33.40 -28.73
C SER A 770 55.29 -34.17 -29.71
N PRO A 771 55.24 -33.96 -31.06
CA PRO A 771 55.88 -32.84 -31.79
C PRO A 771 54.95 -32.11 -32.79
N ILE A 772 55.05 -30.80 -33.13
CA ILE A 772 56.09 -29.93 -33.76
C ILE A 772 56.16 -30.00 -35.30
N PHE A 773 55.77 -28.90 -35.97
CA PHE A 773 56.55 -28.07 -36.94
C PHE A 773 55.66 -26.86 -37.38
N GLY A 774 56.14 -25.65 -37.67
CA GLY A 774 57.52 -25.13 -37.71
C GLY A 774 57.66 -23.66 -37.26
N LEU A 775 58.83 -23.08 -37.54
CA LEU A 775 59.43 -21.87 -36.92
C LEU A 775 59.68 -20.76 -38.01
N PRO A 776 60.20 -19.54 -37.74
CA PRO A 776 61.04 -19.14 -36.59
C PRO A 776 60.76 -17.79 -35.88
N SER A 777 61.40 -17.68 -34.71
CA SER A 777 61.66 -16.47 -33.92
C SER A 777 62.90 -16.76 -33.03
N ALA A 778 63.61 -15.83 -32.42
CA ALA A 778 63.45 -14.37 -32.27
C ALA A 778 64.85 -13.72 -32.21
N HIS A 779 65.04 -12.58 -31.54
CA HIS A 779 66.23 -12.40 -30.71
C HIS A 779 65.92 -11.85 -29.31
N GLN A 780 66.74 -12.30 -28.37
CA GLN A 780 66.63 -12.22 -26.90
C GLN A 780 67.91 -11.53 -26.33
N LEU A 781 68.11 -11.23 -25.03
CA LEU A 781 67.44 -11.63 -23.77
C LEU A 781 67.68 -10.54 -22.67
N ALA A 782 67.39 -10.89 -21.41
CA ALA A 782 67.53 -10.11 -20.18
C ALA A 782 69.00 -9.69 -19.84
N ASN A 783 69.27 -8.79 -18.89
CA ASN A 783 69.16 -9.06 -17.44
C ASN A 783 69.16 -7.80 -16.57
N ALA A 784 68.82 -7.96 -15.28
CA ALA A 784 68.90 -6.92 -14.27
C ALA A 784 70.24 -6.95 -13.50
N LEU A 785 70.78 -5.77 -13.20
CA LEU A 785 71.82 -5.50 -12.21
C LEU A 785 71.44 -4.25 -11.40
N THR A 786 71.99 -4.12 -10.20
CA THR A 786 71.57 -3.16 -9.16
C THR A 786 72.56 -2.02 -8.96
N THR A 787 72.24 -1.17 -7.97
CA THR A 787 73.07 -0.15 -7.28
C THR A 787 73.30 1.23 -7.95
N ASP A 788 72.73 2.22 -7.26
CA ASP A 788 73.36 3.48 -6.82
C ASP A 788 73.13 4.82 -7.55
N THR A 789 72.35 5.67 -6.87
CA THR A 789 72.62 7.09 -6.53
C THR A 789 72.79 8.08 -7.69
N THR A 790 71.86 9.02 -7.87
CA THR A 790 71.93 10.33 -7.17
C THR A 790 70.59 11.12 -7.16
N SER A 791 70.51 12.12 -6.29
CA SER A 791 69.35 12.99 -6.02
C SER A 791 69.45 14.38 -6.68
N PHE A 792 68.32 15.08 -6.90
CA PHE A 792 67.96 16.34 -6.18
C PHE A 792 66.58 16.90 -6.56
N GLN A 793 66.21 18.09 -6.07
CA GLN A 793 64.86 18.71 -6.11
C GLN A 793 64.86 20.13 -6.74
N GLN A 794 63.64 20.61 -7.06
CA GLN A 794 63.17 22.02 -7.06
C GLN A 794 63.61 23.06 -8.13
N ARG A 795 62.60 23.81 -8.64
CA ARG A 795 62.58 25.23 -9.10
C ARG A 795 63.47 25.60 -10.32
N SER A 796 63.22 26.61 -11.17
CA SER A 796 62.11 27.55 -11.50
C SER A 796 62.26 27.93 -13.02
N PHE A 797 61.49 28.76 -13.76
CA PHE A 797 60.91 30.11 -13.62
C PHE A 797 59.73 30.28 -14.63
N VAL A 798 58.63 31.00 -14.37
CA VAL A 798 58.34 32.47 -14.50
C VAL A 798 58.32 33.04 -15.93
N SER A 799 57.09 33.28 -16.44
CA SER A 799 56.53 34.48 -17.13
C SER A 799 57.25 35.14 -18.33
N PRO A 800 56.66 36.14 -19.04
CA PRO A 800 55.30 36.75 -18.97
C PRO A 800 54.47 36.43 -20.26
N GLU A 801 53.53 37.19 -20.86
CA GLU A 801 52.98 38.57 -20.78
C GLU A 801 51.50 38.61 -21.22
N SER A 802 50.60 39.36 -20.54
CA SER A 802 49.46 40.10 -21.13
C SER A 802 48.75 41.01 -20.09
N GLU A 803 48.80 42.32 -20.37
CA GLU A 803 48.39 43.55 -19.65
C GLU A 803 47.12 43.59 -18.75
N ASP A 804 47.19 44.43 -17.70
CA ASP A 804 46.12 44.81 -16.76
C ASP A 804 45.63 46.27 -16.95
N VAL A 805 44.38 46.59 -16.55
CA VAL A 805 44.01 47.87 -15.87
C VAL A 805 42.89 47.60 -14.85
N GLU A 806 42.96 48.26 -13.69
CA GLU A 806 42.07 48.08 -12.53
C GLU A 806 40.74 48.86 -12.59
N CYS A 807 39.74 48.42 -11.80
CA CYS A 807 39.29 49.20 -10.62
C CYS A 807 38.45 48.33 -9.66
N ALA A 808 38.49 48.60 -8.35
CA ALA A 808 37.82 47.82 -7.32
C ALA A 808 36.73 48.62 -6.57
N MET A 809 35.73 47.93 -6.02
CA MET A 809 34.82 48.46 -4.99
C MET A 809 34.61 47.43 -3.85
N PRO A 810 34.43 47.86 -2.58
CA PRO A 810 34.74 47.01 -1.43
C PRO A 810 33.53 46.59 -0.58
N PHE A 811 33.76 45.65 0.34
CA PHE A 811 32.88 45.42 1.50
C PHE A 811 32.82 46.66 2.39
N GLY A 812 31.62 47.04 2.84
CA GLY A 812 31.41 48.18 3.73
C GLY A 812 30.33 47.89 4.78
N SER A 813 30.63 48.26 6.02
CA SER A 813 29.71 48.34 7.17
C SER A 813 30.07 49.59 7.94
N VAL A 814 29.11 50.24 8.62
CA VAL A 814 29.25 50.87 9.96
C VAL A 814 28.01 51.71 10.32
N THR A 815 27.49 51.39 11.51
CA THR A 815 26.54 52.03 12.45
C THR A 815 26.02 53.48 12.26
N GLN A 816 24.82 53.75 12.81
CA GLN A 816 24.59 54.53 14.06
C GLN A 816 23.09 54.46 14.47
N THR A 817 22.58 55.06 15.57
CA THR A 817 22.80 54.76 17.01
C THR A 817 21.72 55.48 17.86
N LEU A 818 20.87 54.76 18.61
CA LEU A 818 20.04 55.23 19.76
C LEU A 818 19.37 53.97 20.41
N ASN A 819 19.88 53.33 21.46
CA ASN A 819 20.03 53.69 22.90
C ASN A 819 18.91 53.12 23.80
N GLY A 820 19.27 52.24 24.75
CA GLY A 820 18.34 51.57 25.67
C GLY A 820 18.99 50.53 26.59
N LEU A 821 19.74 51.00 27.59
CA LEU A 821 20.33 50.32 28.77
C LEU A 821 19.63 48.98 29.20
N LYS A 822 20.29 47.93 29.71
CA LYS A 822 21.67 47.75 30.26
C LYS A 822 22.02 46.24 30.34
N ARG A 823 23.31 45.86 30.32
CA ARG A 823 23.80 44.52 30.74
C ARG A 823 24.18 44.51 32.23
N LEU A 824 24.11 43.35 32.89
CA LEU A 824 25.06 42.90 33.93
C LEU A 824 24.81 41.43 34.35
N GLY A 825 25.88 40.70 34.65
CA GLY A 825 25.86 39.57 35.60
C GLY A 825 25.60 38.15 35.06
N SER A 826 26.69 37.38 34.94
CA SER A 826 26.74 35.93 35.19
C SER A 826 28.13 35.59 35.75
N PRO A 827 28.36 34.42 36.41
CA PRO A 827 27.43 33.48 37.03
C PRO A 827 27.68 33.29 38.54
N ILE A 828 26.72 32.71 39.28
CA ILE A 828 26.98 32.08 40.61
C ILE A 828 26.21 30.75 40.67
N ALA A 829 26.84 29.69 41.20
CA ALA A 829 26.24 28.38 41.39
C ALA A 829 25.77 28.18 42.84
N ALA A 830 24.61 27.54 43.04
CA ALA A 830 24.14 27.08 44.34
C ALA A 830 23.27 25.82 44.22
N THR A 831 23.33 24.99 45.27
CA THR A 831 22.77 23.65 45.43
C THR A 831 21.22 23.57 45.51
N PRO A 832 20.63 22.37 45.29
CA PRO A 832 19.19 22.16 45.46
C PRO A 832 18.76 22.06 46.94
N PRO A 833 17.51 22.43 47.28
CA PRO A 833 16.93 22.20 48.61
C PRO A 833 16.57 20.73 48.84
N LYS A 834 16.54 20.31 50.11
CA LYS A 834 16.32 18.92 50.54
C LYS A 834 14.84 18.64 50.87
N ALA A 835 14.49 17.35 50.91
CA ALA A 835 13.20 16.87 51.41
C ALA A 835 13.02 17.08 52.93
N ALA A 836 11.76 17.10 53.37
CA ALA A 836 11.34 16.96 54.76
C ALA A 836 10.46 15.71 54.94
N LYS A 837 10.31 15.19 56.17
CA LYS A 837 9.56 13.97 56.50
C LYS A 837 8.67 14.13 57.74
N HIS A 838 7.71 13.20 57.89
CA HIS A 838 6.91 12.90 59.10
C HIS A 838 5.82 13.95 59.45
N GLN A 839 4.75 13.66 60.20
CA GLN A 839 4.44 12.52 61.09
C GLN A 839 3.09 11.80 60.77
N HIS A 840 2.56 11.01 61.71
CA HIS A 840 1.58 9.93 61.55
C HIS A 840 0.15 10.27 62.03
N SER A 841 -0.87 9.71 61.32
CA SER A 841 -2.02 8.91 61.82
C SER A 841 -2.95 9.43 62.97
N PRO A 842 -4.13 8.79 63.23
CA PRO A 842 -5.07 8.05 62.37
C PRO A 842 -6.53 8.57 62.47
N LEU A 843 -7.49 7.97 61.75
CA LEU A 843 -8.80 7.52 62.31
C LEU A 843 -9.58 6.60 61.33
N ARG A 844 -10.70 6.02 61.79
CA ARG A 844 -11.43 4.89 61.15
C ARG A 844 -12.74 5.30 60.44
N PRO A 845 -13.29 4.44 59.56
CA PRO A 845 -14.50 4.74 58.78
C PRO A 845 -15.80 4.49 59.56
N THR A 846 -16.91 4.99 59.01
CA THR A 846 -18.28 4.53 59.32
C THR A 846 -18.98 4.07 58.04
N SER A 847 -19.84 3.07 58.17
CA SER A 847 -20.57 2.44 57.07
C SER A 847 -22.07 2.59 57.28
N HIS A 848 -22.83 2.80 56.20
CA HIS A 848 -24.27 2.57 56.19
C HIS A 848 -24.69 1.87 54.89
N VAL A 849 -25.32 0.71 55.08
CA VAL A 849 -25.92 -0.12 54.03
C VAL A 849 -27.37 0.32 53.84
N PHE A 850 -27.84 0.40 52.61
CA PHE A 850 -29.26 0.28 52.30
C PHE A 850 -29.48 -0.56 51.05
N THR A 851 -30.42 -1.51 51.13
CA THR A 851 -30.77 -2.46 50.07
C THR A 851 -31.99 -1.99 49.27
N PRO A 852 -32.10 -2.37 47.98
CA PRO A 852 -33.29 -2.07 47.17
C PRO A 852 -34.37 -3.17 47.31
N PRO A 853 -35.67 -2.82 47.34
CA PRO A 853 -36.76 -3.78 47.20
C PRO A 853 -37.19 -3.97 45.74
N LEU A 854 -37.52 -5.21 45.39
CA LEU A 854 -38.23 -5.57 44.16
C LEU A 854 -39.74 -5.35 44.34
N THR A 855 -40.46 -4.94 43.27
CA THR A 855 -41.81 -5.46 42.96
C THR A 855 -42.32 -5.03 41.57
N SER A 856 -43.17 -5.89 41.01
CA SER A 856 -44.05 -5.72 39.83
C SER A 856 -45.28 -6.64 40.07
N PRO A 857 -46.32 -6.70 39.22
CA PRO A 857 -46.77 -5.83 38.11
C PRO A 857 -48.24 -5.34 38.33
N VAL A 858 -48.96 -4.92 37.26
CA VAL A 858 -50.33 -5.40 36.86
C VAL A 858 -51.12 -4.42 35.95
N LEU A 859 -51.66 -4.95 34.84
CA LEU A 859 -52.78 -4.51 33.95
C LEU A 859 -52.81 -3.14 33.21
N GLY A 860 -53.47 -3.15 32.04
CA GLY A 860 -53.90 -1.98 31.24
C GLY A 860 -55.45 -1.79 31.31
N PRO A 861 -56.13 -1.19 30.29
CA PRO A 861 -55.96 -1.50 28.86
C PRO A 861 -56.07 -0.31 27.85
N LYS A 862 -56.08 -0.67 26.55
CA LYS A 862 -56.45 0.10 25.33
C LYS A 862 -57.96 0.52 25.33
N PRO A 863 -58.48 1.43 24.46
CA PRO A 863 -58.24 1.46 22.99
C PRO A 863 -58.40 2.79 22.17
N SER A 864 -58.18 2.67 20.84
CA SER A 864 -58.78 3.44 19.71
C SER A 864 -58.51 4.96 19.58
N LEU A 865 -58.70 5.61 18.41
CA LEU A 865 -58.45 5.35 16.96
C LEU A 865 -58.83 6.66 16.21
N GLN A 866 -58.57 6.74 14.89
CA GLN A 866 -58.99 7.82 13.96
C GLN A 866 -58.35 9.22 14.17
N LEU A 867 -58.46 10.17 13.23
CA LEU A 867 -58.17 10.15 11.77
C LEU A 867 -58.23 11.62 11.26
N ALA A 868 -57.49 11.95 10.19
CA ALA A 868 -57.71 13.13 9.33
C ALA A 868 -57.56 14.54 9.99
N ALA A 869 -57.56 15.67 9.27
CA ALA A 869 -56.86 16.01 8.01
C ALA A 869 -56.84 17.56 7.81
N SER A 870 -55.97 18.04 6.92
CA SER A 870 -56.08 19.27 6.10
C SER A 870 -56.75 20.56 6.66
N GLY A 871 -56.02 21.69 6.70
CA GLY A 871 -56.63 22.99 7.04
C GLY A 871 -55.74 24.24 6.90
N SER A 872 -55.36 24.60 5.67
CA SER A 872 -54.94 25.98 5.30
C SER A 872 -56.06 26.61 4.42
N PRO A 873 -56.04 27.90 3.99
CA PRO A 873 -54.93 28.87 4.02
C PRO A 873 -55.31 30.38 4.25
N SER A 874 -54.30 31.25 4.08
CA SER A 874 -54.37 32.58 3.42
C SER A 874 -54.90 33.86 4.09
N ARG A 875 -54.04 34.91 4.01
CA ARG A 875 -54.33 36.33 3.63
C ARG A 875 -55.10 37.24 4.62
N SER A 876 -54.97 38.57 4.64
CA SER A 876 -53.93 39.55 4.21
C SER A 876 -54.38 41.01 4.57
N ILE A 877 -53.61 42.05 4.18
CA ILE A 877 -53.99 43.50 3.98
C ILE A 877 -53.45 44.55 4.99
N LEU A 878 -52.36 45.21 4.57
CA LEU A 878 -52.09 46.67 4.43
C LEU A 878 -52.74 47.73 5.36
N ARG A 879 -51.90 48.65 5.86
CA ARG A 879 -52.01 50.15 5.91
C ARG A 879 -50.90 50.72 6.84
N ASN A 880 -50.47 51.99 6.81
CA ASN A 880 -50.19 52.98 5.73
C ASN A 880 -49.48 54.21 6.38
N LEU A 881 -48.73 55.03 5.62
CA LEU A 881 -48.35 56.44 5.94
C LEU A 881 -47.44 56.68 7.19
N GLU A 882 -46.75 57.82 7.39
CA GLU A 882 -45.93 58.62 6.44
C GLU A 882 -44.83 59.46 7.18
N VAL A 883 -43.69 59.64 6.50
CA VAL A 883 -42.58 60.62 6.63
C VAL A 883 -42.65 61.77 7.69
N ASN A 884 -41.60 61.93 8.54
CA ASN A 884 -40.64 63.07 8.44
C ASN A 884 -39.35 63.07 9.33
N SER A 885 -38.42 63.96 8.96
CA SER A 885 -37.33 64.64 9.72
C SER A 885 -36.18 63.85 10.40
N ASN A 886 -35.07 63.75 9.63
CA ASN A 886 -33.64 63.70 9.99
C ASN A 886 -33.16 64.08 11.41
N LEU A 887 -32.16 63.34 11.96
CA LEU A 887 -30.76 63.82 12.10
C LEU A 887 -29.77 62.78 12.72
N ARG A 888 -28.54 62.75 12.18
CA ARG A 888 -27.23 62.31 12.77
C ARG A 888 -26.99 60.83 13.14
N ASN A 889 -26.41 60.12 12.15
CA ASN A 889 -25.21 59.27 12.22
C ASN A 889 -24.85 58.49 13.51
N ALA A 890 -25.03 57.17 13.47
CA ALA A 890 -24.09 56.19 14.04
C ALA A 890 -24.20 54.84 13.30
N PRO A 891 -23.11 54.23 12.79
CA PRO A 891 -23.19 52.98 12.04
C PRO A 891 -23.31 51.76 12.97
N ARG A 892 -24.50 51.17 13.09
CA ARG A 892 -24.68 49.84 13.71
C ARG A 892 -24.30 48.75 12.71
N SER A 893 -23.13 48.13 12.91
CA SER A 893 -22.68 46.97 12.15
C SER A 893 -23.48 45.71 12.50
N ALA A 894 -24.53 45.42 11.72
CA ALA A 894 -25.28 44.18 11.83
C ALA A 894 -24.47 43.00 11.25
N SER A 895 -23.67 42.35 12.09
CA SER A 895 -22.94 41.12 11.74
C SER A 895 -23.92 39.96 11.51
N LYS A 896 -24.36 39.78 10.25
CA LYS A 896 -25.14 38.61 9.84
C LYS A 896 -24.34 37.34 10.17
N ALA A 897 -24.92 36.47 11.00
CA ALA A 897 -24.31 35.19 11.35
C ALA A 897 -24.05 34.36 10.08
N LEU A 898 -22.80 33.94 9.89
CA LEU A 898 -22.38 33.17 8.72
C LEU A 898 -23.05 31.79 8.69
N SER A 899 -23.42 31.33 7.49
CA SER A 899 -23.96 29.99 7.30
C SER A 899 -22.97 28.91 7.77
N LEU A 900 -23.46 27.70 8.08
CA LEU A 900 -22.58 26.60 8.49
C LEU A 900 -21.53 26.28 7.41
N ARG A 901 -21.93 26.21 6.13
CA ARG A 901 -21.00 26.02 5.00
C ARG A 901 -19.97 27.16 4.92
N SER A 902 -20.41 28.41 5.08
CA SER A 902 -19.51 29.58 5.08
C SER A 902 -18.48 29.51 6.20
N ARG A 903 -18.88 29.09 7.41
CA ARG A 903 -17.96 28.90 8.55
C ARG A 903 -16.96 27.77 8.32
N ILE A 904 -17.41 26.63 7.79
CA ILE A 904 -16.53 25.51 7.43
C ILE A 904 -15.53 25.95 6.35
N ARG A 905 -15.98 26.64 5.28
CA ARG A 905 -15.09 27.15 4.22
C ARG A 905 -14.02 28.10 4.77
N ILE A 906 -14.36 28.99 5.69
CA ILE A 906 -13.40 29.89 6.33
C ILE A 906 -12.42 29.11 7.22
N ALA A 907 -12.88 28.11 7.97
CA ALA A 907 -11.99 27.24 8.77
C ALA A 907 -11.03 26.42 7.88
N LEU A 908 -11.49 25.95 6.72
CA LEU A 908 -10.65 25.29 5.71
C LEU A 908 -9.60 26.22 5.09
N GLN A 909 -9.91 27.52 4.96
CA GLN A 909 -9.00 28.53 4.39
C GLN A 909 -8.04 29.14 5.43
N GLY A 910 -8.39 29.10 6.72
CA GLY A 910 -7.61 29.66 7.82
C GLY A 910 -6.52 28.75 8.38
N GLY A 911 -6.39 27.52 7.89
CA GLY A 911 -5.35 26.57 8.32
C GLY A 911 -3.95 26.93 7.79
N ARG A 912 -3.16 27.64 8.58
CA ARG A 912 -1.72 27.90 8.39
C ARG A 912 -0.98 27.81 9.72
#